data_AF-A0ABD1TIX6-F1
#
_entry.id   AF-A0ABD1TIX6-F1
#
_cell.length_a   1.000
_cell.length_b   1.000
_cell.length_c   1.000
_cell.angle_alpha   90.00
_cell.angle_beta   90.00
_cell.angle_gamma   90.00
#
_symmetry.space_group_name_H-M   'P 1'
#
loop_
_entity.id
_entity.type
_entity.pdbx_description
1 polymer ?
#
loop_
_entity_poly.entity_id
_entity_poly.type
_entity_poly.pdbx_seq_one_letter_code
_entity_poly.pdbx_strand_id
1 'polypeptide(L)'
;MSAEEKLIKPVFRHQRNLGRRITKQAPLICGSGAGRLELFECVLCNCVAYSADPQQNLMPAITAERYWRRLIMSKDELEALKKSPGFLSAYADGEIIPDTTHTYKFLSLNTATGLWPASEYGKDVIIGVVDSGVWPESPSFRDDGMTEIPSRWRGTCQLGQDFNSSLCNKKLIGARYFNKGVVASVPDIKISMNSTRDTFGHGTHVASIAAGNYVEDVSFFGYAPGTARGVAPRARLAAYKVLWDEGSYASDALAGIDQAVADGVDVLSISLSYLTIDLYENLIAIAAFGAMEKGILVSVSAGNRGPNFATLLEGIPWAVIVASGTVDRWFAGTLTLGNGLSIPGWSTFPARATVRNLPLTYNKTLSACNSTELLAEAPSSIIICVQSDQTAEFNDQMSYISESNVPAAIIISEDTSILRFTDFPHPGVVISPKDADAVIKYASTTSEPTASIQFQQTILGTEPRPAPAVSASSSRGPARAYPGILKPDIMAPGVLILAAYNPYNSVSTIGSNIALASDYNMESGTSMACPHISGIAALLLKAAHPDWSPAAIRSAMMTTASSLDNTQKPIKDMGHDYNVATPLDMGAGQVDPNRALDPGLIYDATPQDYVNLICALNFTREQTQTIIRSSYNCSNPSLDLNYPSFIALYDPQQEKTTLTQKFPRTVTNVGKGAATYKAKVKTPKGSVVTISPKTLVFGNKYEKRSFSLTIRYKTYKEYVINHGSLTWLEENGKNTVRSPIVVSPAQPS
;
A
#
# COMPACT_ATOMS: atom_id res chain seq x y z
N MET A 1 9.02 -40.26 5.95
CA MET A 1 9.25 -40.68 7.34
C MET A 1 8.96 -39.45 8.19
N SER A 2 7.79 -39.31 8.81
CA SER A 2 7.25 -40.03 9.98
C SER A 2 7.92 -39.63 11.29
N ALA A 3 7.20 -39.28 12.36
CA ALA A 3 5.77 -38.95 12.48
C ALA A 3 5.53 -38.36 13.88
N GLU A 4 4.79 -37.25 14.03
CA GLU A 4 4.23 -36.86 15.34
C GLU A 4 3.06 -35.86 15.23
N GLU A 5 1.84 -36.39 15.04
CA GLU A 5 0.62 -35.69 15.44
C GLU A 5 0.17 -36.22 16.82
N LYS A 6 -0.26 -35.35 17.73
CA LYS A 6 -1.38 -35.63 18.66
C LYS A 6 -1.87 -34.45 19.50
N LEU A 7 -3.19 -34.23 19.42
CA LEU A 7 -4.10 -33.90 20.53
C LEU A 7 -3.83 -32.67 21.41
N ILE A 8 -4.47 -31.55 21.05
CA ILE A 8 -5.19 -30.72 22.04
C ILE A 8 -6.64 -30.52 21.54
N LYS A 9 -7.63 -30.70 22.41
CA LYS A 9 -9.05 -30.36 22.18
C LYS A 9 -9.52 -29.36 23.25
N PRO A 10 -10.12 -28.21 22.90
CA PRO A 10 -10.82 -27.38 23.87
C PRO A 10 -12.10 -28.03 24.38
N VAL A 11 -12.38 -27.93 25.68
CA VAL A 11 -13.62 -28.43 26.30
C VAL A 11 -14.63 -27.28 26.43
N PHE A 12 -15.71 -27.32 25.65
CA PHE A 12 -16.85 -26.40 25.83
C PHE A 12 -17.86 -26.97 26.83
N ARG A 13 -18.10 -26.26 27.94
CA ARG A 13 -19.23 -26.54 28.83
C ARG A 13 -19.83 -25.28 29.49
N HIS A 14 -21.07 -24.99 29.10
CA HIS A 14 -22.12 -24.24 29.81
C HIS A 14 -21.75 -23.22 30.89
N GLN A 15 -22.16 -21.97 30.66
CA GLN A 15 -23.13 -21.32 31.55
C GLN A 15 -24.32 -20.76 30.73
N ARG A 16 -25.45 -20.46 31.40
CA ARG A 16 -26.69 -19.95 30.78
C ARG A 16 -27.34 -18.85 31.63
N ASN A 17 -28.02 -17.94 30.93
CA ASN A 17 -29.23 -17.20 31.36
C ASN A 17 -29.17 -16.29 32.60
N LEU A 18 -29.17 -14.97 32.36
CA LEU A 18 -29.96 -13.91 33.02
C LEU A 18 -29.84 -12.63 32.15
N GLY A 19 -30.83 -11.74 31.98
CA GLY A 19 -32.26 -11.84 32.31
C GLY A 19 -33.07 -10.56 32.01
N ARG A 20 -33.84 -10.54 30.90
CA ARG A 20 -35.01 -9.67 30.58
C ARG A 20 -34.92 -8.11 30.56
N ARG A 21 -35.22 -7.56 29.37
CA ARG A 21 -36.18 -6.45 29.05
C ARG A 21 -36.26 -5.17 29.93
N ILE A 22 -36.04 -4.01 29.29
CA ILE A 22 -36.91 -2.80 29.39
C ILE A 22 -37.23 -2.29 27.96
N THR A 23 -38.12 -1.30 27.79
CA THR A 23 -38.97 -1.02 26.62
C THR A 23 -38.52 0.07 25.62
N LYS A 24 -39.13 0.06 24.42
CA LYS A 24 -39.06 1.11 23.38
C LYS A 24 -39.65 2.45 23.83
N GLN A 25 -39.16 3.56 23.26
CA GLN A 25 -39.99 4.65 22.72
C GLN A 25 -39.22 5.52 21.71
N ALA A 26 -39.94 6.28 20.88
CA ALA A 26 -39.45 7.18 19.82
C ALA A 26 -40.60 8.09 19.36
N PRO A 27 -40.40 9.01 18.39
CA PRO A 27 -39.40 10.07 18.31
C PRO A 27 -40.07 11.45 18.52
N LEU A 28 -39.30 12.55 18.47
CA LEU A 28 -39.84 13.92 18.48
C LEU A 28 -39.21 14.77 17.36
N ILE A 29 -40.04 15.52 16.64
CA ILE A 29 -39.63 16.40 15.53
C ILE A 29 -40.10 17.83 15.83
N CYS A 30 -39.15 18.76 15.90
CA CYS A 30 -39.32 20.20 15.69
C CYS A 30 -38.03 20.71 15.05
N GLY A 31 -38.06 21.84 14.33
CA GLY A 31 -36.91 22.30 13.56
C GLY A 31 -36.82 23.81 13.38
N SER A 32 -35.88 24.22 12.51
CA SER A 32 -35.52 25.58 12.12
C SER A 32 -34.81 26.47 13.17
N GLY A 33 -33.78 27.20 12.73
CA GLY A 33 -33.34 28.45 13.36
C GLY A 33 -31.88 28.56 13.81
N ALA A 34 -31.06 29.26 13.02
CA ALA A 34 -29.78 29.92 13.37
C ALA A 34 -28.60 29.07 13.93
N GLY A 35 -27.41 29.26 13.35
CA GLY A 35 -26.18 28.57 13.77
C GLY A 35 -25.48 29.20 15.00
N ARG A 36 -24.65 28.39 15.67
CA ARG A 36 -23.70 28.77 16.74
C ARG A 36 -22.36 28.04 16.50
N LEU A 37 -21.25 28.52 17.05
CA LEU A 37 -19.89 28.20 16.58
C LEU A 37 -18.89 28.08 17.75
N GLU A 38 -18.12 27.00 17.82
CA GLU A 38 -17.52 26.53 19.09
C GLU A 38 -15.96 26.38 19.08
N LEU A 39 -15.26 27.20 19.89
CA LEU A 39 -13.78 27.27 20.13
C LEU A 39 -13.42 26.78 21.56
N PHE A 40 -12.38 27.27 22.27
CA PHE A 40 -12.23 27.45 23.76
C PHE A 40 -10.76 27.82 24.12
N GLU A 41 -10.30 27.40 25.31
CA GLU A 41 -9.13 27.88 26.04
C GLU A 41 -8.51 26.80 26.95
N CYS A 42 -7.27 27.12 27.34
CA CYS A 42 -6.32 26.35 28.12
C CYS A 42 -5.55 27.37 29.00
N VAL A 43 -5.70 27.35 30.33
CA VAL A 43 -5.17 28.43 31.20
C VAL A 43 -4.50 27.89 32.46
N LEU A 44 -3.36 28.47 32.85
CA LEU A 44 -2.52 28.02 33.96
C LEU A 44 -1.66 29.18 34.54
N CYS A 45 -2.07 29.79 35.66
CA CYS A 45 -1.20 30.30 36.76
C CYS A 45 -1.93 31.13 37.84
N ASN A 46 -1.26 31.31 39.00
CA ASN A 46 -1.67 32.08 40.19
C ASN A 46 -1.26 33.59 40.07
N CYS A 47 -1.53 34.55 40.98
CA CYS A 47 -1.79 34.45 42.43
C CYS A 47 -2.38 35.75 43.07
N VAL A 48 -2.83 35.63 44.34
CA VAL A 48 -3.20 36.69 45.33
C VAL A 48 -4.53 37.43 45.08
N ALA A 49 -5.20 37.83 46.18
CA ALA A 49 -6.59 38.31 46.20
C ALA A 49 -6.82 39.47 47.19
N TYR A 50 -7.96 40.17 47.08
CA TYR A 50 -8.79 40.65 48.20
C TYR A 50 -10.26 40.85 47.76
N SER A 51 -11.16 41.16 48.70
CA SER A 51 -12.58 40.76 48.67
C SER A 51 -13.62 41.89 48.52
N ALA A 52 -14.75 41.58 47.86
CA ALA A 52 -16.10 42.01 48.28
C ALA A 52 -17.18 41.04 47.75
N ASP A 53 -18.05 40.56 48.64
CA ASP A 53 -19.31 39.79 48.37
C ASP A 53 -20.48 40.83 48.29
N PRO A 54 -21.72 40.57 47.78
CA PRO A 54 -22.41 39.27 47.86
C PRO A 54 -23.24 38.75 46.66
N GLN A 55 -23.58 37.45 46.77
CA GLN A 55 -24.60 36.70 46.00
C GLN A 55 -24.29 36.28 44.55
N GLN A 56 -23.11 35.65 44.40
CA GLN A 56 -22.89 34.40 43.66
C GLN A 56 -23.72 34.09 42.38
N ASN A 57 -23.10 34.30 41.22
CA ASN A 57 -23.17 33.33 40.11
C ASN A 57 -21.95 32.39 40.23
N LEU A 58 -22.17 31.07 40.32
CA LEU A 58 -21.10 30.09 40.52
C LEU A 58 -20.43 29.69 39.20
N MET A 59 -19.32 30.35 38.86
CA MET A 59 -18.34 29.85 37.90
C MET A 59 -17.36 28.89 38.61
N PRO A 60 -17.03 27.70 38.06
CA PRO A 60 -16.04 26.81 38.65
C PRO A 60 -14.63 27.41 38.62
N ALA A 61 -13.88 27.30 39.72
CA ALA A 61 -12.48 27.71 39.77
C ALA A 61 -11.61 26.80 38.90
N ILE A 62 -10.82 27.37 37.99
CA ILE A 62 -9.93 26.62 37.09
C ILE A 62 -8.54 26.48 37.72
N THR A 63 -8.29 25.36 38.38
CA THR A 63 -6.93 24.98 38.80
C THR A 63 -6.13 24.45 37.62
N ALA A 64 -5.37 25.35 36.99
CA ALA A 64 -3.97 25.12 36.64
C ALA A 64 -3.57 23.80 35.94
N GLU A 65 -4.20 23.42 34.83
CA GLU A 65 -3.69 22.38 33.91
C GLU A 65 -3.79 22.79 32.42
N ARG A 66 -2.82 22.36 31.59
CA ARG A 66 -2.78 22.65 30.15
C ARG A 66 -3.61 21.64 29.33
N TYR A 67 -4.86 21.98 28.99
CA TYR A 67 -5.72 21.21 28.09
C TYR A 67 -6.49 22.08 27.08
N TRP A 68 -6.54 21.64 25.81
CA TRP A 68 -7.37 22.21 24.73
C TRP A 68 -8.86 21.72 24.84
N ARG A 69 -9.86 22.55 24.45
CA ARG A 69 -11.35 22.32 24.44
C ARG A 69 -12.00 23.23 23.35
N ARG A 70 -13.33 23.48 23.17
CA ARG A 70 -14.64 22.97 23.66
C ARG A 70 -15.61 23.98 24.38
N LEU A 71 -15.94 25.16 23.83
CA LEU A 71 -16.87 26.24 24.29
C LEU A 71 -17.47 26.96 23.06
N ILE A 72 -18.42 27.88 23.22
CA ILE A 72 -18.99 28.74 22.15
C ILE A 72 -18.55 30.21 22.38
N MET A 73 -18.17 30.96 21.34
CA MET A 73 -17.76 32.38 21.48
C MET A 73 -18.20 33.29 20.32
N SER A 74 -18.60 34.52 20.62
CA SER A 74 -18.82 35.61 19.68
C SER A 74 -17.54 36.42 19.38
N LYS A 75 -17.61 37.33 18.40
CA LYS A 75 -16.48 38.21 18.04
C LYS A 75 -16.13 39.19 19.16
N ASP A 76 -17.13 39.72 19.86
CA ASP A 76 -16.91 40.72 20.91
C ASP A 76 -16.30 40.08 22.16
N GLU A 77 -16.69 38.84 22.48
CA GLU A 77 -16.05 38.02 23.52
C GLU A 77 -14.60 37.68 23.16
N LEU A 78 -14.30 37.37 21.88
CA LEU A 78 -12.92 37.17 21.42
C LEU A 78 -12.07 38.45 21.53
N GLU A 79 -12.63 39.62 21.20
CA GLU A 79 -11.93 40.91 21.37
C GLU A 79 -11.80 41.36 22.83
N ALA A 80 -12.60 40.83 23.75
CA ALA A 80 -12.36 40.92 25.18
C ALA A 80 -11.24 39.95 25.61
N LEU A 81 -11.29 38.69 25.15
CA LEU A 81 -10.34 37.64 25.52
C LEU A 81 -8.90 37.97 25.08
N LYS A 82 -8.72 38.55 23.88
CA LYS A 82 -7.43 39.06 23.37
C LYS A 82 -6.73 40.07 24.28
N LYS A 83 -7.47 40.69 25.22
CA LYS A 83 -6.96 41.68 26.17
C LYS A 83 -6.70 41.08 27.56
N SER A 84 -6.95 39.79 27.75
CA SER A 84 -6.70 39.10 29.02
C SER A 84 -5.22 38.69 29.19
N PRO A 85 -4.65 38.78 30.41
CA PRO A 85 -3.31 38.26 30.69
C PRO A 85 -3.28 36.74 30.58
N GLY A 86 -2.68 36.21 29.50
CA GLY A 86 -2.58 34.77 29.24
C GLY A 86 -3.03 34.35 27.85
N PHE A 87 -3.75 35.20 27.12
CA PHE A 87 -4.12 34.95 25.73
C PHE A 87 -2.86 34.81 24.84
N LEU A 88 -2.72 33.65 24.18
CA LEU A 88 -1.55 33.34 23.35
C LEU A 88 -1.84 33.51 21.85
N SER A 89 -2.91 32.89 21.37
CA SER A 89 -3.44 33.05 20.02
C SER A 89 -4.87 32.50 19.94
N ALA A 90 -5.59 32.87 18.88
CA ALA A 90 -6.85 32.25 18.48
C ALA A 90 -6.93 32.22 16.95
N TYR A 91 -7.59 31.20 16.42
CA TYR A 91 -7.78 30.98 14.99
C TYR A 91 -9.28 30.83 14.71
N ALA A 92 -9.70 31.15 13.48
CA ALA A 92 -11.05 30.80 13.04
C ALA A 92 -11.13 29.29 12.81
N ASP A 93 -12.24 28.67 13.23
CA ASP A 93 -12.59 27.31 12.82
C ASP A 93 -12.82 27.29 11.29
N GLY A 94 -12.49 26.18 10.63
CA GLY A 94 -12.42 26.10 9.17
C GLY A 94 -12.75 24.72 8.63
N GLU A 95 -13.30 24.67 7.41
CA GLU A 95 -13.74 23.41 6.79
C GLU A 95 -12.57 22.44 6.61
N ILE A 96 -12.59 21.34 7.36
CA ILE A 96 -11.69 20.20 7.18
C ILE A 96 -12.30 19.31 6.08
N ILE A 97 -11.56 19.13 4.98
CA ILE A 97 -12.01 18.33 3.85
C ILE A 97 -11.82 16.82 4.19
N PRO A 98 -12.86 15.95 4.04
CA PRO A 98 -12.78 14.54 4.47
C PRO A 98 -11.90 13.72 3.52
N ASP A 99 -10.96 12.92 4.04
CA ASP A 99 -9.83 12.41 3.28
C ASP A 99 -9.30 11.01 3.69
N THR A 100 -9.02 10.11 2.70
CA THR A 100 -8.34 8.81 2.95
C THR A 100 -7.11 9.10 3.79
N THR A 101 -6.94 8.45 4.95
CA THR A 101 -6.15 9.06 6.03
C THR A 101 -4.71 9.47 5.69
N HIS A 102 -4.10 8.93 4.62
CA HIS A 102 -3.12 9.72 3.85
C HIS A 102 -2.89 9.37 2.36
N THR A 103 -3.13 8.12 1.91
CA THR A 103 -2.47 7.59 0.68
C THR A 103 -2.73 8.38 -0.62
N TYR A 104 -3.98 8.78 -0.87
CA TYR A 104 -4.34 9.60 -2.03
C TYR A 104 -3.64 10.99 -2.03
N LYS A 105 -3.36 11.54 -0.83
CA LYS A 105 -2.76 12.86 -0.57
C LYS A 105 -1.29 12.84 -0.97
N PHE A 106 -0.60 11.77 -0.55
CA PHE A 106 0.75 11.41 -1.00
C PHE A 106 0.82 11.20 -2.53
N LEU A 107 -0.23 10.59 -3.11
CA LEU A 107 -0.41 10.48 -4.57
C LEU A 107 -0.90 11.78 -5.25
N SER A 108 -0.98 12.90 -4.54
CA SER A 108 -1.43 14.22 -5.03
C SER A 108 -2.84 14.27 -5.64
N LEU A 109 -3.66 13.24 -5.43
CA LEU A 109 -5.07 13.25 -5.84
C LEU A 109 -5.84 14.28 -5.00
N ASN A 110 -6.64 15.12 -5.64
CA ASN A 110 -7.35 16.21 -4.98
C ASN A 110 -8.68 16.50 -5.71
N THR A 111 -9.58 17.22 -5.04
CA THR A 111 -10.94 17.50 -5.56
C THR A 111 -10.99 18.62 -6.60
N ALA A 112 -9.99 19.50 -6.64
CA ALA A 112 -9.98 20.70 -7.48
C ALA A 112 -9.33 20.48 -8.86
N THR A 113 -8.33 19.62 -8.97
CA THR A 113 -7.50 19.44 -10.18
C THR A 113 -7.02 18.00 -10.37
N GLY A 114 -6.53 17.70 -11.57
CA GLY A 114 -5.88 16.42 -11.86
C GLY A 114 -6.86 15.27 -12.11
N LEU A 115 -6.43 14.05 -11.80
CA LEU A 115 -7.08 12.83 -12.28
C LEU A 115 -8.48 12.60 -11.70
N TRP A 116 -8.75 13.03 -10.47
CA TRP A 116 -10.05 12.86 -9.81
C TRP A 116 -11.21 13.64 -10.45
N PRO A 117 -11.17 14.98 -10.56
CA PRO A 117 -12.24 15.72 -11.23
C PRO A 117 -12.35 15.36 -12.72
N ALA A 118 -11.23 15.05 -13.39
CA ALA A 118 -11.25 14.60 -14.78
C ALA A 118 -12.00 13.26 -14.96
N SER A 119 -11.84 12.31 -14.03
CA SER A 119 -12.46 10.98 -14.07
C SER A 119 -13.86 10.89 -13.46
N GLU A 120 -14.48 11.98 -13.02
CA GLU A 120 -15.64 11.90 -12.11
C GLU A 120 -15.38 10.93 -10.93
N TYR A 121 -14.14 10.88 -10.41
CA TYR A 121 -13.66 9.95 -9.37
C TYR A 121 -13.78 8.45 -9.72
N GLY A 122 -13.80 8.10 -11.01
CA GLY A 122 -13.89 6.72 -11.52
C GLY A 122 -15.33 6.24 -11.79
N LYS A 123 -16.30 7.14 -11.78
CA LYS A 123 -17.73 6.85 -11.96
C LYS A 123 -18.01 5.96 -13.18
N ASP A 124 -18.76 4.89 -12.95
CA ASP A 124 -19.23 3.90 -13.93
C ASP A 124 -18.16 2.97 -14.54
N VAL A 125 -16.91 3.05 -14.05
CA VAL A 125 -15.88 2.01 -14.26
C VAL A 125 -16.01 0.94 -13.17
N ILE A 126 -15.74 -0.32 -13.54
CA ILE A 126 -15.98 -1.52 -12.74
C ILE A 126 -14.63 -2.21 -12.50
N ILE A 127 -14.21 -2.25 -11.23
CA ILE A 127 -13.00 -2.97 -10.80
C ILE A 127 -13.41 -4.36 -10.29
N GLY A 128 -12.89 -5.40 -10.95
CA GLY A 128 -12.96 -6.77 -10.47
C GLY A 128 -11.83 -7.05 -9.49
N VAL A 129 -12.16 -7.55 -8.30
CA VAL A 129 -11.20 -7.94 -7.25
C VAL A 129 -11.24 -9.45 -7.10
N VAL A 130 -10.11 -10.12 -7.34
CA VAL A 130 -9.98 -11.58 -7.29
C VAL A 130 -9.12 -11.96 -6.07
N ASP A 131 -9.78 -12.39 -4.99
CA ASP A 131 -9.16 -12.49 -3.66
C ASP A 131 -9.92 -13.47 -2.72
N SER A 132 -9.89 -13.23 -1.42
CA SER A 132 -10.55 -13.94 -0.31
C SER A 132 -12.02 -13.57 -0.08
N GLY A 133 -12.56 -12.64 -0.87
CA GLY A 133 -13.97 -12.25 -0.87
C GLY A 133 -14.19 -10.77 -0.56
N VAL A 134 -15.32 -10.44 0.06
CA VAL A 134 -15.61 -9.10 0.58
C VAL A 134 -16.46 -9.17 1.85
N TRP A 135 -16.26 -8.24 2.78
CA TRP A 135 -17.15 -7.98 3.91
C TRP A 135 -18.16 -6.88 3.53
N PRO A 136 -19.36 -7.21 3.00
CA PRO A 136 -20.21 -6.25 2.29
C PRO A 136 -20.83 -5.19 3.22
N GLU A 137 -20.99 -5.47 4.51
CA GLU A 137 -21.51 -4.52 5.49
C GLU A 137 -20.50 -3.43 5.90
N SER A 138 -19.23 -3.51 5.43
CA SER A 138 -18.25 -2.46 5.71
C SER A 138 -18.77 -1.09 5.24
N PRO A 139 -18.63 -0.03 6.05
CA PRO A 139 -18.97 1.34 5.63
C PRO A 139 -18.30 1.74 4.31
N SER A 140 -17.13 1.16 3.98
CA SER A 140 -16.42 1.40 2.71
C SER A 140 -17.18 0.93 1.46
N PHE A 141 -18.24 0.13 1.61
CA PHE A 141 -19.04 -0.39 0.49
C PHE A 141 -20.50 0.10 0.53
N ARG A 142 -20.85 1.09 1.36
CA ARG A 142 -22.11 1.84 1.20
C ARG A 142 -22.11 2.57 -0.15
N ASP A 143 -23.29 2.81 -0.71
CA ASP A 143 -23.47 3.39 -2.04
C ASP A 143 -23.96 4.85 -2.04
N ASP A 144 -23.74 5.57 -0.93
CA ASP A 144 -23.98 7.02 -0.83
C ASP A 144 -23.29 7.78 -1.96
N GLY A 145 -24.06 8.50 -2.77
CA GLY A 145 -23.55 9.27 -3.92
C GLY A 145 -23.14 8.43 -5.14
N MET A 146 -23.52 7.15 -5.21
CA MET A 146 -23.36 6.33 -6.41
C MET A 146 -24.59 6.46 -7.34
N THR A 147 -24.36 6.54 -8.65
CA THR A 147 -25.42 6.51 -9.69
C THR A 147 -25.97 5.09 -9.90
N GLU A 148 -27.01 4.92 -10.73
CA GLU A 148 -27.51 3.58 -11.07
C GLU A 148 -26.44 2.67 -11.69
N ILE A 149 -26.59 1.36 -11.54
CA ILE A 149 -25.60 0.37 -12.03
C ILE A 149 -25.53 0.43 -13.57
N PRO A 150 -24.33 0.48 -14.19
CA PRO A 150 -24.21 0.55 -15.64
C PRO A 150 -24.87 -0.64 -16.35
N SER A 151 -25.75 -0.36 -17.33
CA SER A 151 -26.53 -1.37 -18.06
C SER A 151 -25.72 -2.38 -18.88
N ARG A 152 -24.42 -2.16 -19.03
CA ARG A 152 -23.44 -3.09 -19.63
C ARG A 152 -23.02 -4.23 -18.69
N TRP A 153 -23.26 -4.08 -17.38
CA TRP A 153 -22.87 -5.04 -16.35
C TRP A 153 -23.65 -6.36 -16.50
N ARG A 154 -22.94 -7.49 -16.41
CA ARG A 154 -23.53 -8.84 -16.55
C ARG A 154 -23.32 -9.74 -15.33
N GLY A 155 -22.48 -9.32 -14.39
CA GLY A 155 -22.25 -10.06 -13.16
C GLY A 155 -23.45 -10.06 -12.22
N THR A 156 -23.37 -10.90 -11.19
CA THR A 156 -24.48 -11.22 -10.29
C THR A 156 -24.08 -11.15 -8.83
N CYS A 157 -25.07 -11.05 -7.94
CA CYS A 157 -24.90 -11.23 -6.50
C CYS A 157 -25.24 -12.68 -6.14
N GLN A 158 -24.22 -13.53 -6.06
CA GLN A 158 -24.34 -14.97 -5.84
C GLN A 158 -24.77 -15.24 -4.39
N LEU A 159 -25.87 -15.97 -4.22
CA LEU A 159 -26.34 -16.40 -2.90
C LEU A 159 -25.39 -17.46 -2.31
N GLY A 160 -25.21 -17.44 -0.99
CA GLY A 160 -24.45 -18.43 -0.25
C GLY A 160 -24.70 -18.36 1.26
N GLN A 161 -23.87 -19.04 2.03
CA GLN A 161 -23.90 -18.97 3.49
C GLN A 161 -23.68 -17.53 3.98
N ASP A 162 -24.59 -17.05 4.83
CA ASP A 162 -24.57 -15.69 5.42
C ASP A 162 -24.37 -14.56 4.40
N PHE A 163 -24.76 -14.80 3.14
CA PHE A 163 -24.62 -13.87 2.03
C PHE A 163 -25.83 -13.97 1.09
N ASN A 164 -26.62 -12.91 1.03
CA ASN A 164 -27.82 -12.85 0.17
C ASN A 164 -27.74 -11.68 -0.82
N SER A 165 -28.61 -11.68 -1.83
CA SER A 165 -28.53 -10.75 -2.96
C SER A 165 -28.75 -9.27 -2.60
N SER A 166 -29.29 -8.94 -1.42
CA SER A 166 -29.42 -7.55 -0.94
C SER A 166 -28.13 -6.99 -0.30
N LEU A 167 -27.07 -7.80 -0.20
CA LEU A 167 -25.74 -7.34 0.21
C LEU A 167 -24.94 -6.72 -0.95
N CYS A 168 -25.40 -6.89 -2.20
CA CYS A 168 -24.95 -6.07 -3.31
C CYS A 168 -25.85 -4.82 -3.44
N ASN A 169 -25.23 -3.71 -3.80
CA ASN A 169 -25.85 -2.38 -3.89
C ASN A 169 -25.25 -1.63 -5.10
N LYS A 170 -25.40 -0.31 -5.21
CA LYS A 170 -24.81 0.45 -6.34
C LYS A 170 -23.28 0.62 -6.23
N LYS A 171 -22.66 0.18 -5.13
CA LYS A 171 -21.21 0.24 -4.90
C LYS A 171 -20.55 -1.11 -5.15
N LEU A 172 -20.95 -2.13 -4.40
CA LEU A 172 -20.63 -3.54 -4.63
C LEU A 172 -21.71 -4.12 -5.55
N ILE A 173 -21.47 -4.08 -6.87
CA ILE A 173 -22.48 -4.39 -7.90
C ILE A 173 -22.57 -5.89 -8.24
N GLY A 174 -21.65 -6.70 -7.71
CA GLY A 174 -21.69 -8.15 -7.81
C GLY A 174 -20.68 -8.81 -6.87
N ALA A 175 -20.98 -10.05 -6.52
CA ALA A 175 -20.22 -10.85 -5.58
C ALA A 175 -20.38 -12.32 -5.97
N ARG A 176 -19.28 -13.00 -6.29
CA ARG A 176 -19.25 -14.38 -6.78
C ARG A 176 -18.15 -15.18 -6.12
N TYR A 177 -18.22 -16.50 -6.17
CA TYR A 177 -17.26 -17.36 -5.48
C TYR A 177 -17.02 -18.69 -6.20
N PHE A 178 -15.79 -19.19 -6.09
CA PHE A 178 -15.26 -20.33 -6.84
C PHE A 178 -14.48 -21.24 -5.88
N ASN A 179 -15.00 -22.44 -5.64
CA ASN A 179 -14.44 -23.45 -4.73
C ASN A 179 -14.51 -24.87 -5.29
N LYS A 180 -14.58 -25.01 -6.62
CA LYS A 180 -14.63 -26.32 -7.28
C LYS A 180 -13.29 -27.04 -7.22
N GLY A 181 -12.17 -26.31 -7.18
CA GLY A 181 -10.85 -26.84 -6.86
C GLY A 181 -10.77 -27.37 -5.44
N VAL A 182 -11.28 -26.61 -4.46
CA VAL A 182 -11.35 -27.02 -3.03
C VAL A 182 -12.16 -28.32 -2.85
N VAL A 183 -13.36 -28.39 -3.44
CA VAL A 183 -14.23 -29.58 -3.32
C VAL A 183 -13.70 -30.78 -4.11
N ALA A 184 -12.91 -30.55 -5.17
CA ALA A 184 -12.30 -31.63 -5.95
C ALA A 184 -10.99 -32.17 -5.35
N SER A 185 -10.25 -31.35 -4.60
CA SER A 185 -8.99 -31.77 -3.94
C SER A 185 -9.24 -32.56 -2.67
N VAL A 186 -10.28 -32.22 -1.90
CA VAL A 186 -10.70 -32.91 -0.69
C VAL A 186 -12.19 -33.23 -0.78
N PRO A 187 -12.56 -34.45 -1.25
CA PRO A 187 -13.94 -34.90 -1.23
C PRO A 187 -14.57 -34.80 0.16
N ASP A 188 -15.88 -34.50 0.19
CA ASP A 188 -16.68 -34.28 1.41
C ASP A 188 -16.20 -33.14 2.34
N ILE A 189 -15.29 -32.27 1.89
CA ILE A 189 -14.86 -31.10 2.68
C ILE A 189 -16.01 -30.12 2.92
N LYS A 190 -16.27 -29.83 4.21
CA LYS A 190 -17.26 -28.84 4.61
C LYS A 190 -16.64 -27.45 4.67
N ILE A 191 -16.80 -26.69 3.59
CA ILE A 191 -16.47 -25.26 3.54
C ILE A 191 -17.25 -24.51 4.64
N SER A 192 -16.52 -23.79 5.47
CA SER A 192 -16.98 -23.16 6.73
C SER A 192 -17.80 -21.89 6.52
N MET A 193 -17.50 -21.13 5.45
CA MET A 193 -18.25 -19.96 5.00
C MET A 193 -18.45 -20.03 3.48
N ASN A 194 -19.40 -20.86 3.03
CA ASN A 194 -19.63 -21.13 1.60
C ASN A 194 -20.38 -19.99 0.90
N SER A 195 -19.72 -18.84 0.74
CA SER A 195 -20.18 -17.65 0.01
C SER A 195 -19.02 -16.71 -0.33
N THR A 196 -19.30 -15.58 -0.99
CA THR A 196 -18.32 -14.50 -1.23
C THR A 196 -17.97 -13.71 0.05
N ARG A 197 -18.56 -14.01 1.21
CA ARG A 197 -18.19 -13.35 2.47
C ARG A 197 -16.72 -13.60 2.78
N ASP A 198 -16.01 -12.52 3.03
CA ASP A 198 -14.61 -12.54 3.48
C ASP A 198 -14.53 -13.04 4.92
N THR A 199 -13.72 -14.08 5.14
CA THR A 199 -13.39 -14.65 6.45
C THR A 199 -12.01 -14.22 6.93
N PHE A 200 -11.13 -13.78 6.02
CA PHE A 200 -9.72 -13.51 6.28
C PHE A 200 -9.44 -12.00 6.46
N GLY A 201 -10.08 -11.15 5.64
CA GLY A 201 -10.03 -9.69 5.72
C GLY A 201 -9.24 -9.03 4.57
N HIS A 202 -8.33 -9.77 3.93
CA HIS A 202 -7.48 -9.26 2.85
C HIS A 202 -8.28 -8.79 1.62
N GLY A 203 -9.32 -9.51 1.21
CA GLY A 203 -10.18 -9.15 0.08
C GLY A 203 -10.94 -7.85 0.33
N THR A 204 -11.44 -7.69 1.54
CA THR A 204 -12.05 -6.45 2.06
C THR A 204 -11.05 -5.29 2.06
N HIS A 205 -9.81 -5.55 2.46
CA HIS A 205 -8.72 -4.56 2.50
C HIS A 205 -8.37 -4.07 1.10
N VAL A 206 -8.05 -4.97 0.16
CA VAL A 206 -7.64 -4.58 -1.20
C VAL A 206 -8.78 -3.96 -2.01
N ALA A 207 -10.03 -4.43 -1.83
CA ALA A 207 -11.20 -3.83 -2.48
C ALA A 207 -11.46 -2.40 -1.99
N SER A 208 -11.30 -2.14 -0.69
CA SER A 208 -11.48 -0.80 -0.12
C SER A 208 -10.32 0.15 -0.45
N ILE A 209 -9.09 -0.36 -0.67
CA ILE A 209 -7.98 0.44 -1.26
C ILE A 209 -8.28 0.82 -2.71
N ALA A 210 -8.75 -0.12 -3.54
CA ALA A 210 -9.01 0.16 -4.95
C ALA A 210 -10.14 1.19 -5.11
N ALA A 211 -11.28 0.92 -4.46
CA ALA A 211 -12.49 1.72 -4.62
C ALA A 211 -13.43 1.66 -3.39
N GLY A 212 -12.94 1.83 -2.16
CA GLY A 212 -13.82 2.17 -1.03
C GLY A 212 -14.55 3.50 -1.23
N ASN A 213 -15.77 3.64 -0.70
CA ASN A 213 -16.49 4.91 -0.58
C ASN A 213 -15.98 5.71 0.65
N TYR A 214 -16.46 6.95 0.83
CA TYR A 214 -16.05 7.85 1.93
C TYR A 214 -16.63 7.39 3.27
N VAL A 215 -15.77 7.22 4.29
CA VAL A 215 -16.13 6.82 5.66
C VAL A 215 -15.34 7.64 6.67
N GLU A 216 -16.01 8.42 7.51
CA GLU A 216 -15.36 9.38 8.42
C GLU A 216 -14.91 8.74 9.76
N ASP A 217 -14.02 9.44 10.47
CA ASP A 217 -13.49 9.12 11.81
C ASP A 217 -12.90 7.71 12.02
N VAL A 218 -12.28 7.15 10.97
CA VAL A 218 -11.57 5.87 11.01
C VAL A 218 -10.13 6.02 11.49
N SER A 219 -9.60 4.99 12.16
CA SER A 219 -8.20 4.91 12.58
C SER A 219 -7.81 3.45 12.86
N PHE A 220 -6.51 3.14 12.92
CA PHE A 220 -6.01 1.94 13.57
C PHE A 220 -5.72 2.27 15.03
N PHE A 221 -6.70 2.07 15.90
CA PHE A 221 -6.61 2.37 17.34
C PHE A 221 -6.00 3.76 17.63
N GLY A 222 -6.46 4.81 16.93
CA GLY A 222 -5.95 6.18 17.06
C GLY A 222 -4.75 6.54 16.17
N TYR A 223 -4.02 5.58 15.61
CA TYR A 223 -3.03 5.82 14.55
C TYR A 223 -3.70 6.00 13.20
N ALA A 224 -3.05 6.77 12.31
CA ALA A 224 -3.57 7.08 10.98
C ALA A 224 -5.02 7.58 10.95
N PRO A 225 -5.45 8.55 11.81
CA PRO A 225 -6.84 8.98 11.88
C PRO A 225 -7.28 9.80 10.65
N GLY A 226 -8.57 9.76 10.32
CA GLY A 226 -9.18 10.59 9.28
C GLY A 226 -10.38 9.90 8.64
N THR A 227 -10.55 10.02 7.32
CA THR A 227 -11.57 9.31 6.53
C THR A 227 -10.95 8.09 5.83
N ALA A 228 -11.71 7.06 5.46
CA ALA A 228 -11.32 6.05 4.48
C ALA A 228 -12.07 6.24 3.16
N ARG A 229 -11.45 5.79 2.07
CA ARG A 229 -11.99 5.64 0.69
C ARG A 229 -10.87 5.10 -0.20
N GLY A 230 -11.23 4.45 -1.30
CA GLY A 230 -10.25 3.96 -2.25
C GLY A 230 -9.64 5.05 -3.14
N VAL A 231 -8.72 4.63 -4.00
CA VAL A 231 -8.15 5.48 -5.04
C VAL A 231 -9.20 5.93 -6.06
N ALA A 232 -10.21 5.10 -6.34
CA ALA A 232 -11.36 5.46 -7.19
C ALA A 232 -12.68 5.42 -6.41
N PRO A 233 -13.02 6.45 -5.61
CA PRO A 233 -14.19 6.43 -4.72
C PRO A 233 -15.54 6.21 -5.41
N ARG A 234 -15.67 6.55 -6.70
CA ARG A 234 -16.92 6.39 -7.48
C ARG A 234 -16.89 5.24 -8.49
N ALA A 235 -15.79 4.47 -8.55
CA ALA A 235 -15.78 3.20 -9.27
C ALA A 235 -16.67 2.16 -8.58
N ARG A 236 -17.16 1.20 -9.36
CA ARG A 236 -17.93 0.04 -8.89
C ARG A 236 -16.98 -1.09 -8.52
N LEU A 237 -17.36 -1.91 -7.54
CA LEU A 237 -16.64 -3.12 -7.14
C LEU A 237 -17.42 -4.36 -7.55
N ALA A 238 -16.69 -5.37 -8.04
CA ALA A 238 -17.18 -6.74 -8.19
C ALA A 238 -16.19 -7.71 -7.52
N ALA A 239 -16.66 -8.47 -6.53
CA ALA A 239 -15.81 -9.36 -5.73
C ALA A 239 -15.90 -10.81 -6.24
N TYR A 240 -14.74 -11.45 -6.43
CA TYR A 240 -14.62 -12.84 -6.88
C TYR A 240 -13.77 -13.61 -5.86
N LYS A 241 -14.42 -14.36 -4.96
CA LYS A 241 -13.74 -15.16 -3.93
C LYS A 241 -13.16 -16.44 -4.55
N VAL A 242 -11.84 -16.56 -4.50
CA VAL A 242 -11.06 -17.70 -5.00
C VAL A 242 -10.08 -18.26 -3.96
N LEU A 243 -9.85 -17.52 -2.86
CA LEU A 243 -9.13 -18.01 -1.67
C LEU A 243 -10.13 -18.47 -0.60
N TRP A 244 -9.77 -19.55 0.11
CA TRP A 244 -10.58 -20.13 1.19
C TRP A 244 -9.69 -20.62 2.32
N ASP A 245 -10.24 -20.63 3.53
CA ASP A 245 -9.60 -21.16 4.74
C ASP A 245 -9.33 -22.67 4.62
N GLU A 246 -10.15 -23.37 3.83
CA GLU A 246 -10.00 -24.78 3.48
C GLU A 246 -8.93 -25.06 2.41
N GLY A 247 -8.39 -24.04 1.75
CA GLY A 247 -7.39 -24.17 0.69
C GLY A 247 -7.65 -23.24 -0.50
N SER A 248 -6.60 -22.96 -1.28
CA SER A 248 -6.67 -22.03 -2.43
C SER A 248 -6.10 -22.69 -3.68
N TYR A 249 -6.90 -22.75 -4.75
CA TYR A 249 -6.58 -23.52 -5.95
C TYR A 249 -6.55 -22.64 -7.20
N ALA A 250 -5.52 -22.80 -8.03
CA ALA A 250 -5.33 -21.98 -9.22
C ALA A 250 -6.43 -22.19 -10.28
N SER A 251 -7.15 -23.32 -10.25
CA SER A 251 -8.34 -23.56 -11.08
C SER A 251 -9.54 -22.70 -10.68
N ASP A 252 -9.73 -22.44 -9.38
CA ASP A 252 -10.74 -21.51 -8.88
C ASP A 252 -10.33 -20.05 -9.16
N ALA A 253 -9.04 -19.72 -9.04
CA ALA A 253 -8.50 -18.42 -9.46
C ALA A 253 -8.72 -18.16 -10.96
N LEU A 254 -8.41 -19.14 -11.82
CA LEU A 254 -8.65 -19.10 -13.26
C LEU A 254 -10.15 -18.87 -13.57
N ALA A 255 -11.03 -19.65 -12.94
CA ALA A 255 -12.47 -19.51 -13.11
C ALA A 255 -13.00 -18.14 -12.64
N GLY A 256 -12.45 -17.60 -11.56
CA GLY A 256 -12.78 -16.25 -11.07
C GLY A 256 -12.38 -15.15 -12.05
N ILE A 257 -11.18 -15.22 -12.63
CA ILE A 257 -10.70 -14.23 -13.60
C ILE A 257 -11.48 -14.35 -14.92
N ASP A 258 -11.61 -15.55 -15.48
CA ASP A 258 -12.36 -15.78 -16.73
C ASP A 258 -13.83 -15.35 -16.59
N GLN A 259 -14.45 -15.58 -15.43
CA GLN A 259 -15.81 -15.10 -15.15
C GLN A 259 -15.88 -13.59 -14.98
N ALA A 260 -14.88 -12.94 -14.36
CA ALA A 260 -14.86 -11.48 -14.24
C ALA A 260 -14.74 -10.77 -15.59
N VAL A 261 -13.93 -11.34 -16.51
CA VAL A 261 -13.86 -10.92 -17.92
C VAL A 261 -15.22 -11.06 -18.61
N ALA A 262 -15.95 -12.15 -18.38
CA ALA A 262 -17.28 -12.39 -18.97
C ALA A 262 -18.39 -11.51 -18.35
N ASP A 263 -18.29 -11.18 -17.06
CA ASP A 263 -19.25 -10.35 -16.32
C ASP A 263 -19.12 -8.85 -16.68
N GLY A 264 -17.98 -8.45 -17.28
CA GLY A 264 -17.78 -7.14 -17.92
C GLY A 264 -17.07 -6.09 -17.08
N VAL A 265 -16.05 -6.48 -16.30
CA VAL A 265 -15.15 -5.55 -15.59
C VAL A 265 -14.22 -4.82 -16.56
N ASP A 266 -13.70 -3.65 -16.16
CA ASP A 266 -12.74 -2.86 -16.97
C ASP A 266 -11.29 -3.03 -16.51
N VAL A 267 -11.12 -3.26 -15.20
CA VAL A 267 -9.82 -3.46 -14.56
C VAL A 267 -9.91 -4.64 -13.61
N LEU A 268 -8.88 -5.49 -13.61
CA LEU A 268 -8.70 -6.59 -12.67
C LEU A 268 -7.59 -6.25 -11.67
N SER A 269 -7.92 -6.39 -10.39
CA SER A 269 -7.00 -6.31 -9.26
C SER A 269 -6.77 -7.71 -8.70
N ILE A 270 -5.53 -8.19 -8.77
CA ILE A 270 -5.15 -9.55 -8.37
C ILE A 270 -3.99 -9.45 -7.37
N SER A 271 -4.32 -9.40 -6.09
CA SER A 271 -3.33 -9.33 -5.00
C SER A 271 -2.79 -10.71 -4.59
N LEU A 272 -2.57 -11.57 -5.59
CA LEU A 272 -2.17 -12.96 -5.47
C LEU A 272 -0.77 -13.18 -6.07
N SER A 273 -0.20 -14.36 -5.84
CA SER A 273 0.99 -14.83 -6.58
C SER A 273 0.98 -16.36 -6.64
N TYR A 274 1.24 -16.92 -7.82
CA TYR A 274 1.35 -18.35 -8.02
C TYR A 274 2.81 -18.82 -7.94
N LEU A 275 3.02 -20.06 -7.51
CA LEU A 275 4.37 -20.62 -7.34
C LEU A 275 5.00 -21.06 -8.67
N THR A 276 4.19 -21.43 -9.66
CA THR A 276 4.71 -21.89 -10.95
C THR A 276 5.18 -20.72 -11.81
N ILE A 277 6.42 -20.86 -12.29
CA ILE A 277 7.17 -19.81 -12.98
C ILE A 277 6.79 -19.74 -14.46
N ASP A 278 6.61 -20.90 -15.12
CA ASP A 278 6.42 -20.95 -16.57
C ASP A 278 5.06 -20.38 -17.01
N LEU A 279 5.08 -19.48 -17.99
CA LEU A 279 3.90 -18.73 -18.45
C LEU A 279 2.77 -19.63 -19.00
N TYR A 280 3.08 -20.85 -19.44
CA TYR A 280 2.11 -21.83 -19.95
C TYR A 280 1.52 -22.75 -18.86
N GLU A 281 2.00 -22.66 -17.62
CA GLU A 281 1.42 -23.34 -16.45
C GLU A 281 0.88 -22.34 -15.40
N ASN A 282 1.36 -21.09 -15.43
CA ASN A 282 0.87 -20.03 -14.57
C ASN A 282 -0.54 -19.59 -15.00
N LEU A 283 -1.55 -20.05 -14.27
CA LEU A 283 -2.96 -19.80 -14.63
C LEU A 283 -3.36 -18.32 -14.51
N ILE A 284 -2.68 -17.51 -13.68
CA ILE A 284 -2.87 -16.06 -13.63
C ILE A 284 -2.37 -15.42 -14.94
N ALA A 285 -1.21 -15.85 -15.46
CA ALA A 285 -0.70 -15.40 -16.76
C ALA A 285 -1.66 -15.75 -17.91
N ILE A 286 -2.16 -16.99 -17.96
CA ILE A 286 -3.11 -17.46 -18.99
C ILE A 286 -4.43 -16.67 -18.93
N ALA A 287 -5.01 -16.48 -17.74
CA ALA A 287 -6.24 -15.72 -17.58
C ALA A 287 -6.05 -14.24 -17.93
N ALA A 288 -4.93 -13.65 -17.51
CA ALA A 288 -4.58 -12.26 -17.83
C ALA A 288 -4.35 -12.03 -19.33
N PHE A 289 -3.97 -13.06 -20.09
CA PHE A 289 -3.87 -12.97 -21.55
C PHE A 289 -5.26 -12.77 -22.16
N GLY A 290 -6.22 -13.63 -21.81
CA GLY A 290 -7.62 -13.50 -22.25
C GLY A 290 -8.29 -12.19 -21.80
N ALA A 291 -7.94 -11.67 -20.62
CA ALA A 291 -8.38 -10.34 -20.17
C ALA A 291 -7.81 -9.22 -21.06
N MET A 292 -6.51 -9.26 -21.36
CA MET A 292 -5.84 -8.30 -22.26
C MET A 292 -6.45 -8.32 -23.67
N GLU A 293 -6.81 -9.48 -24.20
CA GLU A 293 -7.52 -9.61 -25.50
C GLU A 293 -8.89 -8.93 -25.51
N LYS A 294 -9.54 -8.78 -24.34
CA LYS A 294 -10.80 -8.02 -24.19
C LYS A 294 -10.59 -6.54 -23.84
N GLY A 295 -9.35 -6.07 -23.82
CA GLY A 295 -9.02 -4.69 -23.47
C GLY A 295 -9.02 -4.40 -21.96
N ILE A 296 -9.10 -5.44 -21.11
CA ILE A 296 -9.14 -5.30 -19.65
C ILE A 296 -7.71 -5.21 -19.12
N LEU A 297 -7.42 -4.19 -18.31
CA LEU A 297 -6.11 -4.06 -17.67
C LEU A 297 -6.05 -4.95 -16.43
N VAL A 298 -5.01 -5.80 -16.35
CA VAL A 298 -4.73 -6.62 -15.17
C VAL A 298 -3.56 -6.03 -14.39
N SER A 299 -3.80 -5.69 -13.13
CA SER A 299 -2.75 -5.39 -12.16
C SER A 299 -2.53 -6.59 -11.25
N VAL A 300 -1.26 -6.90 -10.96
CA VAL A 300 -0.87 -8.02 -10.09
C VAL A 300 0.22 -7.57 -9.12
N SER A 301 0.16 -8.05 -7.88
CA SER A 301 1.22 -7.86 -6.88
C SER A 301 2.53 -8.54 -7.28
N ALA A 302 3.68 -7.86 -7.15
CA ALA A 302 4.99 -8.47 -7.41
C ALA A 302 5.39 -9.60 -6.42
N GLY A 303 4.63 -9.77 -5.33
CA GLY A 303 4.90 -10.69 -4.25
C GLY A 303 5.77 -10.09 -3.15
N ASN A 304 5.85 -10.79 -2.02
CA ASN A 304 6.48 -10.31 -0.79
C ASN A 304 7.74 -11.12 -0.42
N ARG A 305 8.62 -11.40 -1.39
CA ARG A 305 9.82 -12.27 -1.22
C ARG A 305 11.17 -11.58 -1.38
N GLY A 306 11.20 -10.25 -1.43
CA GLY A 306 12.44 -9.45 -1.36
C GLY A 306 13.14 -9.55 0.00
N PRO A 307 14.36 -9.00 0.15
CA PRO A 307 15.01 -8.08 -0.78
C PRO A 307 15.97 -8.74 -1.78
N ASN A 308 16.06 -10.07 -1.79
CA ASN A 308 17.00 -10.80 -2.64
C ASN A 308 16.71 -10.68 -4.15
N PHE A 309 17.77 -10.74 -4.95
CA PHE A 309 17.73 -10.67 -6.42
C PHE A 309 16.88 -11.77 -7.05
N ALA A 310 16.18 -11.45 -8.15
CA ALA A 310 15.33 -12.38 -8.92
C ALA A 310 14.31 -13.17 -8.08
N THR A 311 13.75 -12.55 -7.04
CA THR A 311 12.69 -13.11 -6.18
C THR A 311 11.29 -12.93 -6.76
N LEU A 312 11.13 -12.05 -7.76
CA LEU A 312 9.87 -11.80 -8.46
C LEU A 312 9.58 -12.94 -9.44
N LEU A 313 8.57 -13.75 -9.11
CA LEU A 313 8.16 -14.90 -9.93
C LEU A 313 7.46 -14.43 -11.22
N GLU A 314 6.44 -13.58 -11.08
CA GLU A 314 5.45 -13.29 -12.13
C GLU A 314 5.92 -12.25 -13.16
N GLY A 315 6.63 -12.72 -14.18
CA GLY A 315 7.13 -11.92 -15.30
C GLY A 315 6.11 -11.52 -16.38
N ILE A 316 4.81 -11.52 -16.05
CA ILE A 316 3.71 -11.51 -17.04
C ILE A 316 3.78 -10.27 -17.96
N PRO A 317 4.07 -10.42 -19.27
CA PRO A 317 4.28 -9.27 -20.18
C PRO A 317 3.03 -8.42 -20.43
N TRP A 318 1.84 -9.01 -20.33
CA TRP A 318 0.55 -8.36 -20.59
C TRP A 318 -0.14 -7.80 -19.33
N ALA A 319 0.44 -7.99 -18.14
CA ALA A 319 -0.05 -7.42 -16.89
C ALA A 319 0.84 -6.28 -16.37
N VAL A 320 0.36 -5.54 -15.37
CA VAL A 320 1.08 -4.51 -14.62
C VAL A 320 1.49 -5.07 -13.25
N ILE A 321 2.77 -5.38 -13.08
CA ILE A 321 3.35 -6.00 -11.89
C ILE A 321 3.83 -4.91 -10.93
N VAL A 322 3.28 -4.88 -9.71
CA VAL A 322 3.38 -3.72 -8.81
C VAL A 322 4.28 -3.98 -7.59
N ALA A 323 5.27 -3.12 -7.41
CA ALA A 323 6.14 -3.08 -6.23
C ALA A 323 5.52 -2.30 -5.07
N SER A 324 5.88 -2.67 -3.84
CA SER A 324 5.43 -1.98 -2.62
C SER A 324 6.40 -0.87 -2.22
N GLY A 325 5.89 0.36 -2.17
CA GLY A 325 6.58 1.52 -1.61
C GLY A 325 5.96 1.99 -0.28
N THR A 326 6.79 2.59 0.58
CA THR A 326 6.32 3.31 1.76
C THR A 326 5.68 4.65 1.42
N VAL A 327 4.76 5.09 2.28
CA VAL A 327 4.28 6.48 2.33
C VAL A 327 5.16 7.35 3.24
N ASP A 328 4.98 8.66 3.15
CA ASP A 328 5.51 9.73 4.02
C ASP A 328 4.83 9.78 5.41
N ARG A 329 4.35 8.63 5.91
CA ARG A 329 3.70 8.48 7.21
C ARG A 329 4.59 7.71 8.18
N TRP A 330 4.63 8.18 9.43
CA TRP A 330 5.39 7.60 10.53
C TRP A 330 4.50 7.45 11.78
N PHE A 331 4.55 6.29 12.43
CA PHE A 331 3.81 6.03 13.67
C PHE A 331 4.76 6.19 14.84
N ALA A 332 4.58 7.29 15.59
CA ALA A 332 5.52 7.68 16.61
C ALA A 332 5.14 7.10 17.98
N GLY A 333 6.14 6.51 18.63
CA GLY A 333 6.27 6.53 20.07
C GLY A 333 7.25 7.65 20.42
N THR A 334 6.78 8.87 20.75
CA THR A 334 7.73 9.94 21.07
C THR A 334 8.35 9.68 22.44
N LEU A 335 9.62 9.27 22.44
CA LEU A 335 10.45 9.12 23.63
C LEU A 335 10.90 10.50 24.09
N THR A 336 10.75 10.81 25.39
CA THR A 336 11.31 12.02 26.00
C THR A 336 12.02 11.66 27.30
N LEU A 337 13.32 11.94 27.36
CA LEU A 337 14.18 11.69 28.51
C LEU A 337 14.06 12.84 29.53
N GLY A 338 14.35 12.57 30.80
CA GLY A 338 14.32 13.57 31.88
C GLY A 338 15.34 14.72 31.73
N ASN A 339 16.31 14.61 30.81
CA ASN A 339 17.21 15.71 30.42
C ASN A 339 16.65 16.62 29.31
N GLY A 340 15.42 16.36 28.82
CA GLY A 340 14.77 17.12 27.76
C GLY A 340 15.06 16.65 26.33
N LEU A 341 15.91 15.64 26.13
CA LEU A 341 16.09 15.03 24.80
C LEU A 341 14.80 14.31 24.38
N SER A 342 14.30 14.61 23.18
CA SER A 342 13.10 14.01 22.62
C SER A 342 13.40 13.38 21.26
N ILE A 343 12.96 12.14 21.06
CA ILE A 343 13.24 11.31 19.88
C ILE A 343 11.89 10.77 19.33
N PRO A 344 11.52 11.04 18.06
CA PRO A 344 10.30 10.54 17.45
C PRO A 344 10.48 9.08 16.98
N GLY A 345 10.75 8.17 17.90
CA GLY A 345 10.92 6.74 17.63
C GLY A 345 9.64 6.09 17.10
N TRP A 346 9.73 4.83 16.65
CA TRP A 346 8.60 4.09 16.07
C TRP A 346 7.79 3.36 17.14
N SER A 347 6.46 3.41 17.05
CA SER A 347 5.58 2.56 17.86
C SER A 347 4.18 2.46 17.25
N THR A 348 3.60 1.26 17.25
CA THR A 348 2.21 0.99 16.85
C THR A 348 1.35 0.45 18.01
N PHE A 349 1.84 0.51 19.26
CA PHE A 349 1.16 -0.01 20.45
C PHE A 349 -0.29 0.51 20.55
N PRO A 350 -1.33 -0.35 20.52
CA PRO A 350 -2.69 0.03 20.13
C PRO A 350 -3.51 0.77 21.22
N ALA A 351 -2.89 1.35 22.25
CA ALA A 351 -3.59 2.08 23.30
C ALA A 351 -2.80 3.31 23.82
N ARG A 352 -3.49 4.20 24.55
CA ARG A 352 -2.88 5.34 25.24
C ARG A 352 -2.26 4.91 26.57
N ALA A 353 -1.21 4.10 26.53
CA ALA A 353 -0.46 3.73 27.72
C ALA A 353 0.11 4.97 28.44
N THR A 354 0.08 4.96 29.77
CA THR A 354 0.58 6.07 30.60
C THR A 354 2.02 5.80 31.03
N VAL A 355 2.96 6.02 30.11
CA VAL A 355 4.41 5.94 30.36
C VAL A 355 4.93 7.35 30.58
N ARG A 356 5.00 7.80 31.84
CA ARG A 356 5.36 9.18 32.21
C ARG A 356 6.38 9.21 33.34
N ASN A 357 7.54 9.81 33.09
CA ASN A 357 8.64 10.03 34.03
C ASN A 357 9.00 8.78 34.87
N LEU A 358 8.88 7.60 34.28
CA LEU A 358 9.27 6.36 34.93
C LEU A 358 10.80 6.27 34.95
N PRO A 359 11.42 5.57 35.93
CA PRO A 359 12.85 5.30 35.92
C PRO A 359 13.27 4.60 34.62
N LEU A 360 14.52 4.78 34.20
CA LEU A 360 15.05 4.25 32.93
C LEU A 360 16.31 3.42 33.21
N THR A 361 16.30 2.13 32.88
CA THR A 361 17.41 1.23 33.20
C THR A 361 18.07 0.67 31.94
N TYR A 362 19.39 0.84 31.86
CA TYR A 362 20.25 0.07 30.97
C TYR A 362 21.11 -0.87 31.81
N ASN A 363 20.93 -2.19 31.62
CA ASN A 363 21.75 -3.22 32.24
C ASN A 363 22.14 -4.23 31.16
N LYS A 364 23.45 -4.44 30.97
CA LYS A 364 23.99 -5.33 29.92
C LYS A 364 23.55 -6.79 30.05
N THR A 365 23.18 -7.25 31.25
CA THR A 365 22.64 -8.59 31.48
C THR A 365 21.18 -8.71 31.02
N LEU A 366 20.42 -7.60 31.04
CA LEU A 366 19.00 -7.57 30.69
C LEU A 366 18.75 -7.06 29.26
N SER A 367 19.68 -6.30 28.68
CA SER A 367 19.48 -5.61 27.39
C SER A 367 19.33 -6.53 26.17
N ALA A 368 19.55 -7.84 26.31
CA ALA A 368 19.20 -8.81 25.27
C ALA A 368 17.68 -9.10 25.20
N CYS A 369 16.94 -8.78 26.28
CA CYS A 369 15.48 -8.91 26.41
C CYS A 369 14.92 -10.26 25.92
N ASN A 370 15.60 -11.35 26.29
CA ASN A 370 15.43 -12.70 25.76
C ASN A 370 15.11 -13.78 26.82
N SER A 371 14.66 -13.38 28.02
CA SER A 371 14.20 -14.28 29.10
C SER A 371 13.19 -13.53 29.98
N THR A 372 12.02 -14.13 30.17
CA THR A 372 10.97 -13.59 31.03
C THR A 372 11.42 -13.61 32.50
N GLU A 373 12.23 -14.59 32.91
CA GLU A 373 12.78 -14.68 34.27
C GLU A 373 13.73 -13.53 34.59
N LEU A 374 14.70 -13.25 33.71
CA LEU A 374 15.64 -12.13 33.89
C LEU A 374 14.91 -10.77 33.86
N LEU A 375 13.89 -10.62 33.02
CA LEU A 375 13.06 -9.42 32.99
C LEU A 375 12.12 -9.30 34.21
N ALA A 376 11.80 -10.40 34.89
CA ALA A 376 11.04 -10.37 36.16
C ALA A 376 11.91 -9.98 37.38
N GLU A 377 13.24 -10.16 37.30
CA GLU A 377 14.21 -9.63 38.29
C GLU A 377 14.53 -8.14 38.07
N ALA A 378 14.06 -7.54 36.95
CA ALA A 378 14.32 -6.14 36.65
C ALA A 378 13.63 -5.18 37.64
N PRO A 379 14.23 -4.02 37.95
CA PRO A 379 13.50 -2.96 38.64
C PRO A 379 12.30 -2.50 37.80
N SER A 380 11.24 -2.01 38.46
CA SER A 380 10.04 -1.49 37.80
C SER A 380 10.32 -0.17 37.06
N SER A 381 10.99 -0.28 35.92
CA SER A 381 11.54 0.82 35.11
C SER A 381 11.39 0.53 33.62
N ILE A 382 11.61 1.55 32.79
CA ILE A 382 11.69 1.39 31.34
C ILE A 382 13.02 0.69 31.02
N ILE A 383 12.98 -0.47 30.38
CA ILE A 383 14.19 -1.24 30.04
C ILE A 383 14.67 -0.88 28.63
N ILE A 384 15.97 -0.67 28.48
CA ILE A 384 16.63 -0.50 27.18
C ILE A 384 17.09 -1.87 26.65
N CYS A 385 16.40 -2.34 25.62
CA CYS A 385 16.72 -3.53 24.84
C CYS A 385 17.59 -3.15 23.63
N VAL A 386 18.49 -4.04 23.24
CA VAL A 386 19.33 -3.93 22.03
C VAL A 386 19.03 -5.15 21.17
N GLN A 387 18.67 -4.93 19.91
CA GLN A 387 18.56 -5.99 18.90
C GLN A 387 19.87 -6.09 18.11
N SER A 388 20.30 -7.31 17.82
CA SER A 388 21.48 -7.65 17.00
C SER A 388 21.40 -9.11 16.55
N ASP A 389 22.29 -9.54 15.64
CA ASP A 389 22.42 -10.94 15.19
C ASP A 389 22.66 -11.97 16.31
N GLN A 390 22.94 -11.53 17.54
CA GLN A 390 23.24 -12.36 18.72
C GLN A 390 22.14 -12.31 19.80
N THR A 391 21.04 -11.60 19.56
CA THR A 391 19.88 -11.53 20.45
C THR A 391 18.64 -12.16 19.80
N ALA A 392 17.55 -12.28 20.55
CA ALA A 392 16.27 -12.71 19.98
C ALA A 392 15.75 -11.69 18.93
N GLU A 393 14.87 -12.14 18.03
CA GLU A 393 14.23 -11.25 17.05
C GLU A 393 13.27 -10.26 17.74
N PHE A 394 12.87 -9.18 17.03
CA PHE A 394 11.96 -8.17 17.57
C PHE A 394 10.67 -8.77 18.16
N ASN A 395 10.05 -9.72 17.46
CA ASN A 395 8.81 -10.37 17.92
C ASN A 395 9.03 -11.17 19.21
N ASP A 396 10.13 -11.92 19.29
CA ASP A 396 10.51 -12.68 20.48
C ASP A 396 10.79 -11.75 21.66
N GLN A 397 11.58 -10.69 21.46
CA GLN A 397 11.83 -9.65 22.46
C GLN A 397 10.51 -9.06 22.96
N MET A 398 9.59 -8.70 22.06
CA MET A 398 8.26 -8.20 22.44
C MET A 398 7.43 -9.24 23.20
N SER A 399 7.57 -10.54 22.92
CA SER A 399 6.92 -11.61 23.69
C SER A 399 7.45 -11.71 25.12
N TYR A 400 8.77 -11.82 25.31
CA TYR A 400 9.41 -11.88 26.64
C TYR A 400 9.10 -10.62 27.47
N ILE A 401 9.06 -9.44 26.82
CA ILE A 401 8.68 -8.18 27.46
C ILE A 401 7.20 -8.20 27.88
N SER A 402 6.30 -8.70 27.03
CA SER A 402 4.85 -8.80 27.30
C SER A 402 4.48 -9.77 28.42
N GLU A 403 5.32 -10.77 28.67
CA GLU A 403 5.15 -11.74 29.76
C GLU A 403 5.81 -11.27 31.08
N SER A 404 6.59 -10.19 31.04
CA SER A 404 7.33 -9.66 32.19
C SER A 404 6.57 -8.58 32.97
N ASN A 405 7.11 -8.18 34.12
CA ASN A 405 6.59 -7.06 34.91
C ASN A 405 7.13 -5.68 34.47
N VAL A 406 7.86 -5.60 33.35
CA VAL A 406 8.46 -4.35 32.86
C VAL A 406 7.37 -3.37 32.40
N PRO A 407 7.30 -2.11 32.90
CA PRO A 407 6.23 -1.18 32.54
C PRO A 407 6.29 -0.66 31.09
N ALA A 408 7.47 -0.58 30.47
CA ALA A 408 7.65 -0.29 29.04
C ALA A 408 9.08 -0.60 28.57
N ALA A 409 9.30 -0.70 27.25
CA ALA A 409 10.61 -0.94 26.66
C ALA A 409 11.05 0.13 25.64
N ILE A 410 12.36 0.37 25.55
CA ILE A 410 13.02 1.06 24.43
C ILE A 410 13.84 0.02 23.69
N ILE A 411 13.47 -0.31 22.46
CA ILE A 411 14.19 -1.25 21.60
C ILE A 411 15.11 -0.46 20.68
N ILE A 412 16.40 -0.77 20.71
CA ILE A 412 17.38 -0.24 19.76
C ILE A 412 17.49 -1.23 18.62
N SER A 413 17.13 -0.82 17.40
CA SER A 413 17.18 -1.69 16.23
C SER A 413 17.41 -0.90 14.94
N GLU A 414 18.15 -1.51 14.01
CA GLU A 414 18.29 -1.07 12.62
C GLU A 414 17.42 -1.88 11.64
N ASP A 415 16.68 -2.89 12.11
CA ASP A 415 15.81 -3.69 11.27
C ASP A 415 14.64 -2.86 10.72
N THR A 416 14.68 -2.60 9.40
CA THR A 416 13.64 -1.88 8.68
C THR A 416 12.36 -2.69 8.49
N SER A 417 12.38 -4.00 8.79
CA SER A 417 11.21 -4.87 8.70
C SER A 417 10.13 -4.47 9.71
N ILE A 418 10.52 -4.05 10.92
CA ILE A 418 9.63 -3.62 12.01
C ILE A 418 8.70 -2.47 11.57
N LEU A 419 9.21 -1.58 10.71
CA LEU A 419 8.49 -0.42 10.16
C LEU A 419 7.35 -0.80 9.18
N ARG A 420 7.05 -2.10 9.04
CA ARG A 420 6.03 -2.68 8.16
C ARG A 420 4.96 -3.47 8.91
N PHE A 421 5.10 -3.68 10.22
CA PHE A 421 4.15 -4.45 11.03
C PHE A 421 3.38 -3.55 12.00
N THR A 422 2.22 -4.02 12.45
CA THR A 422 1.41 -3.40 13.50
C THR A 422 1.58 -4.08 14.86
N ASP A 423 2.11 -5.30 14.89
CA ASP A 423 2.23 -6.11 16.10
C ASP A 423 3.21 -5.46 17.07
N PHE A 424 2.67 -5.05 18.22
CA PHE A 424 3.36 -4.27 19.23
C PHE A 424 2.59 -4.44 20.56
N PRO A 425 2.61 -5.64 21.16
CA PRO A 425 1.68 -6.03 22.24
C PRO A 425 1.90 -5.27 23.56
N HIS A 426 3.07 -4.67 23.77
CA HIS A 426 3.46 -4.03 25.03
C HIS A 426 3.88 -2.57 24.84
N PRO A 427 3.68 -1.67 25.82
CA PRO A 427 4.11 -0.28 25.71
C PRO A 427 5.62 -0.19 25.42
N GLY A 428 5.98 0.42 24.29
CA GLY A 428 7.40 0.62 23.96
C GLY A 428 7.64 1.41 22.68
N VAL A 429 8.91 1.68 22.41
CA VAL A 429 9.39 2.48 21.28
C VAL A 429 10.63 1.87 20.67
N VAL A 430 10.70 1.81 19.34
CA VAL A 430 11.91 1.44 18.59
C VAL A 430 12.67 2.71 18.20
N ILE A 431 13.97 2.76 18.47
CA ILE A 431 14.88 3.85 18.10
C ILE A 431 16.06 3.35 17.28
N SER A 432 16.65 4.22 16.46
CA SER A 432 17.81 3.85 15.64
C SER A 432 19.09 3.77 16.49
N PRO A 433 20.10 2.97 16.09
CA PRO A 433 21.40 2.93 16.78
C PRO A 433 22.09 4.30 16.86
N LYS A 434 21.83 5.20 15.90
CA LYS A 434 22.33 6.58 15.90
C LYS A 434 21.79 7.40 17.07
N ASP A 435 20.57 7.14 17.52
CA ASP A 435 19.94 7.86 18.64
C ASP A 435 20.22 7.14 19.99
N ALA A 436 20.51 5.84 19.93
CA ALA A 436 20.77 4.97 21.07
C ALA A 436 21.94 5.42 21.96
N ASP A 437 23.05 5.89 21.37
CA ASP A 437 24.23 6.36 22.13
C ASP A 437 23.87 7.43 23.17
N ALA A 438 22.97 8.37 22.81
CA ALA A 438 22.53 9.41 23.71
C ALA A 438 21.63 8.87 24.84
N VAL A 439 20.76 7.90 24.52
CA VAL A 439 19.84 7.25 25.47
C VAL A 439 20.59 6.37 26.46
N ILE A 440 21.47 5.48 25.98
CA ILE A 440 22.32 4.61 26.80
C ILE A 440 23.24 5.44 27.70
N LYS A 441 23.87 6.49 27.17
CA LYS A 441 24.71 7.39 27.96
C LYS A 441 23.92 8.07 29.07
N TYR A 442 22.75 8.64 28.76
CA TYR A 442 21.89 9.28 29.75
C TYR A 442 21.48 8.31 30.87
N ALA A 443 21.08 7.08 30.51
CA ALA A 443 20.72 6.03 31.46
C ALA A 443 21.90 5.54 32.31
N SER A 444 23.14 5.65 31.81
CA SER A 444 24.35 5.15 32.48
C SER A 444 25.09 6.19 33.33
N THR A 445 24.90 7.49 33.07
CA THR A 445 25.64 8.58 33.77
C THR A 445 24.78 9.45 34.68
N THR A 446 23.46 9.29 34.68
CA THR A 446 22.54 10.02 35.57
C THR A 446 22.25 9.17 36.80
N SER A 447 22.09 9.78 37.98
CA SER A 447 21.75 9.02 39.20
C SER A 447 20.30 8.51 39.19
N GLU A 448 19.36 9.35 38.74
CA GLU A 448 17.94 9.05 38.63
C GLU A 448 17.46 9.31 37.18
N PRO A 449 17.89 8.48 36.21
CA PRO A 449 17.46 8.60 34.82
C PRO A 449 15.98 8.27 34.69
N THR A 450 15.23 9.12 33.96
CA THR A 450 13.78 8.92 33.74
C THR A 450 13.41 9.13 32.28
N ALA A 451 12.30 8.52 31.85
CA ALA A 451 11.74 8.74 30.53
C ALA A 451 10.20 8.68 30.50
N SER A 452 9.63 9.30 29.47
CA SER A 452 8.23 9.24 29.07
C SER A 452 8.13 8.74 27.63
N ILE A 453 7.05 8.04 27.29
CA ILE A 453 6.73 7.63 25.91
C ILE A 453 5.29 8.04 25.59
N GLN A 454 5.10 8.78 24.50
CA GLN A 454 3.78 9.17 24.00
C GLN A 454 3.38 8.31 22.79
N PHE A 455 2.20 7.70 22.84
CA PHE A 455 1.67 6.76 21.84
C PHE A 455 0.56 7.40 20.97
N GLN A 456 0.09 6.65 19.96
CA GLN A 456 -0.97 7.05 19.02
C GLN A 456 -0.66 8.36 18.24
N GLN A 457 0.62 8.64 17.99
CA GLN A 457 1.05 9.79 17.20
C GLN A 457 1.27 9.37 15.74
N THR A 458 0.76 10.18 14.81
CA THR A 458 0.99 10.00 13.37
C THR A 458 1.66 11.26 12.82
N ILE A 459 2.90 11.12 12.38
CA ILE A 459 3.71 12.19 11.77
C ILE A 459 3.66 12.01 10.25
N LEU A 460 3.58 13.13 9.51
CA LEU A 460 3.53 13.16 8.06
C LEU A 460 4.63 14.08 7.50
N GLY A 461 5.30 13.67 6.42
CA GLY A 461 6.25 14.50 5.67
C GLY A 461 7.61 13.85 5.39
N THR A 462 8.67 14.67 5.37
CA THR A 462 10.05 14.22 5.03
C THR A 462 10.83 13.63 6.21
N GLU A 463 10.33 13.77 7.43
CA GLU A 463 10.97 13.38 8.69
C GLU A 463 10.07 12.43 9.49
N PRO A 464 10.62 11.43 10.21
CA PRO A 464 12.05 11.16 10.38
C PRO A 464 12.69 10.33 9.24
N ARG A 465 11.97 10.08 8.14
CA ARG A 465 12.54 9.46 6.93
C ARG A 465 11.92 9.99 5.62
N PRO A 466 12.68 10.07 4.52
CA PRO A 466 12.14 10.31 3.18
C PRO A 466 11.14 9.22 2.74
N ALA A 467 10.29 9.59 1.77
CA ALA A 467 9.35 8.67 1.13
C ALA A 467 9.05 9.06 -0.34
N PRO A 468 8.73 8.10 -1.21
CA PRO A 468 8.70 6.66 -0.93
C PRO A 468 10.11 6.07 -0.86
N ALA A 469 10.23 4.99 -0.10
CA ALA A 469 11.31 4.01 -0.20
C ALA A 469 10.71 2.63 -0.51
N VAL A 470 11.40 1.80 -1.29
CA VAL A 470 10.98 0.43 -1.62
C VAL A 470 10.92 -0.40 -0.34
N SER A 471 9.81 -1.11 -0.15
CA SER A 471 9.63 -2.02 0.99
C SER A 471 10.60 -3.19 0.88
N ALA A 472 11.28 -3.54 1.98
CA ALA A 472 12.29 -4.60 2.00
C ALA A 472 11.79 -5.91 1.36
N SER A 473 10.59 -6.37 1.77
CA SER A 473 9.99 -7.61 1.25
C SER A 473 9.45 -7.51 -0.17
N SER A 474 9.36 -6.34 -0.82
CA SER A 474 8.85 -6.27 -2.21
C SER A 474 9.74 -7.11 -3.11
N SER A 475 9.21 -8.10 -3.84
CA SER A 475 10.04 -8.99 -4.65
C SER A 475 10.80 -8.23 -5.75
N ARG A 476 12.02 -8.68 -6.06
CA ARG A 476 12.95 -8.00 -6.98
C ARG A 476 13.09 -8.72 -8.31
N GLY A 477 13.25 -7.96 -9.38
CA GLY A 477 13.58 -8.48 -10.70
C GLY A 477 15.03 -8.99 -10.83
N PRO A 478 15.43 -9.47 -12.02
CA PRO A 478 14.57 -9.74 -13.18
C PRO A 478 13.49 -10.78 -12.87
N ALA A 479 12.40 -10.77 -13.63
CA ALA A 479 11.34 -11.76 -13.40
C ALA A 479 11.78 -13.16 -13.81
N ARG A 480 11.44 -14.17 -12.99
CA ARG A 480 11.78 -15.56 -13.31
C ARG A 480 11.00 -16.10 -14.51
N ALA A 481 9.71 -15.77 -14.63
CA ALA A 481 8.85 -16.26 -15.73
C ALA A 481 9.27 -15.76 -17.12
N TYR A 482 9.79 -14.52 -17.19
CA TYR A 482 10.30 -13.94 -18.42
C TYR A 482 11.23 -12.75 -18.12
N PRO A 483 12.57 -12.96 -18.06
CA PRO A 483 13.52 -11.91 -17.71
C PRO A 483 13.78 -10.92 -18.87
N GLY A 484 13.26 -11.18 -20.08
CA GLY A 484 13.43 -10.33 -21.26
C GLY A 484 12.69 -8.99 -21.20
N ILE A 485 11.78 -8.80 -20.22
CA ILE A 485 11.13 -7.54 -19.91
C ILE A 485 11.46 -7.14 -18.48
N LEU A 486 11.75 -5.86 -18.26
CA LEU A 486 11.98 -5.31 -16.92
C LEU A 486 10.70 -5.44 -16.09
N LYS A 487 10.79 -6.14 -14.96
CA LYS A 487 9.79 -6.15 -13.88
C LYS A 487 10.49 -5.85 -12.53
N PRO A 488 9.79 -5.32 -11.52
CA PRO A 488 8.39 -4.87 -11.55
C PRO A 488 8.21 -3.68 -12.51
N ASP A 489 6.96 -3.38 -12.88
CA ASP A 489 6.67 -2.29 -13.83
C ASP A 489 6.72 -0.91 -13.15
N ILE A 490 6.16 -0.83 -11.94
CA ILE A 490 5.90 0.42 -11.22
C ILE A 490 5.79 0.15 -9.71
N MET A 491 5.99 1.18 -8.90
CA MET A 491 5.80 1.16 -7.44
C MET A 491 4.58 1.99 -7.03
N ALA A 492 3.84 1.50 -6.03
CA ALA A 492 2.71 2.19 -5.43
C ALA A 492 2.67 1.99 -3.89
N PRO A 493 1.87 2.76 -3.14
CA PRO A 493 1.81 2.66 -1.68
C PRO A 493 1.38 1.27 -1.21
N GLY A 494 2.21 0.60 -0.41
CA GLY A 494 1.96 -0.77 0.04
C GLY A 494 2.61 -1.14 1.38
N VAL A 495 2.86 -0.17 2.25
CA VAL A 495 3.33 -0.38 3.63
C VAL A 495 2.40 0.34 4.59
N LEU A 496 1.83 -0.42 5.54
CA LEU A 496 0.90 0.01 6.58
C LEU A 496 -0.22 0.92 6.05
N ILE A 497 -0.90 0.40 5.03
CA ILE A 497 -2.03 1.05 4.38
C ILE A 497 -3.28 0.80 5.21
N LEU A 498 -3.94 1.87 5.67
CA LEU A 498 -5.20 1.76 6.42
C LEU A 498 -6.36 1.54 5.43
N ALA A 499 -7.07 0.42 5.57
CA ALA A 499 -8.26 0.10 4.79
C ALA A 499 -9.21 -0.81 5.59
N ALA A 500 -10.39 -1.09 5.03
CA ALA A 500 -11.42 -1.85 5.75
C ALA A 500 -11.03 -3.32 5.97
N TYR A 501 -11.64 -3.94 6.97
CA TYR A 501 -11.34 -5.32 7.36
C TYR A 501 -12.57 -6.10 7.80
N ASN A 502 -12.38 -7.39 8.10
CA ASN A 502 -13.39 -8.19 8.81
C ASN A 502 -13.38 -7.78 10.30
N PRO A 503 -14.46 -7.19 10.85
CA PRO A 503 -14.50 -6.67 12.22
C PRO A 503 -14.52 -7.76 13.31
N TYR A 504 -14.54 -9.04 12.94
CA TYR A 504 -14.43 -10.16 13.87
C TYR A 504 -13.01 -10.75 13.96
N ASN A 505 -12.08 -10.33 13.10
CA ASN A 505 -10.71 -10.82 13.10
C ASN A 505 -9.81 -9.98 14.03
N SER A 506 -8.89 -10.64 14.72
CA SER A 506 -7.88 -9.93 15.53
C SER A 506 -6.87 -9.26 14.60
N VAL A 507 -6.68 -7.95 14.77
CA VAL A 507 -5.77 -7.10 13.98
C VAL A 507 -4.60 -6.55 14.81
N SER A 508 -4.68 -6.69 16.14
CA SER A 508 -3.63 -6.33 17.10
C SER A 508 -3.87 -7.03 18.44
N THR A 509 -2.95 -6.85 19.39
CA THR A 509 -2.95 -7.48 20.72
C THR A 509 -2.50 -6.47 21.79
N ILE A 510 -2.89 -6.72 23.05
CA ILE A 510 -2.27 -6.10 24.23
C ILE A 510 -1.88 -7.22 25.21
N GLY A 511 -0.60 -7.28 25.57
CA GLY A 511 0.00 -8.41 26.26
C GLY A 511 -0.21 -9.73 25.49
N SER A 512 -0.11 -10.85 26.20
CA SER A 512 -0.28 -12.20 25.64
C SER A 512 -1.73 -12.69 25.55
N ASN A 513 -2.73 -11.90 25.99
CA ASN A 513 -4.10 -12.40 26.18
C ASN A 513 -5.26 -11.46 25.75
N ILE A 514 -5.03 -10.21 25.38
CA ILE A 514 -6.09 -9.30 24.89
C ILE A 514 -6.00 -9.18 23.37
N ALA A 515 -6.82 -9.93 22.65
CA ALA A 515 -7.01 -9.78 21.20
C ALA A 515 -7.88 -8.54 20.89
N LEU A 516 -7.49 -7.75 19.88
CA LEU A 516 -8.21 -6.55 19.44
C LEU A 516 -8.68 -6.68 17.99
N ALA A 517 -9.98 -6.51 17.75
CA ALA A 517 -10.59 -6.45 16.42
C ALA A 517 -10.97 -5.01 16.03
N SER A 518 -11.15 -4.75 14.73
CA SER A 518 -11.44 -3.41 14.19
C SER A 518 -12.09 -3.51 12.80
N ASP A 519 -12.99 -2.57 12.47
CA ASP A 519 -13.50 -2.38 11.10
C ASP A 519 -12.40 -1.97 10.09
N TYR A 520 -11.25 -1.49 10.58
CA TYR A 520 -10.13 -1.00 9.76
C TYR A 520 -8.78 -1.53 10.28
N ASN A 521 -7.95 -2.03 9.35
CA ASN A 521 -6.62 -2.59 9.63
C ASN A 521 -5.52 -1.88 8.81
N MET A 522 -4.27 -1.90 9.28
CA MET A 522 -3.10 -1.45 8.53
C MET A 522 -2.25 -2.64 8.07
N GLU A 523 -2.26 -2.93 6.77
CA GLU A 523 -1.49 -4.05 6.20
C GLU A 523 -0.35 -3.58 5.29
N SER A 524 0.65 -4.46 5.13
CA SER A 524 1.87 -4.23 4.35
C SER A 524 2.12 -5.35 3.36
N GLY A 525 2.15 -5.00 2.07
CA GLY A 525 2.49 -5.91 1.00
C GLY A 525 2.34 -5.28 -0.37
N THR A 526 2.89 -5.96 -1.37
CA THR A 526 2.56 -5.68 -2.78
C THR A 526 1.06 -5.86 -3.06
N SER A 527 0.37 -6.68 -2.26
CA SER A 527 -1.08 -6.80 -2.18
C SER A 527 -1.82 -5.49 -1.94
N MET A 528 -1.24 -4.54 -1.21
CA MET A 528 -1.83 -3.22 -0.98
C MET A 528 -1.42 -2.21 -2.06
N ALA A 529 -0.33 -2.46 -2.78
CA ALA A 529 0.14 -1.62 -3.89
C ALA A 529 -0.64 -1.90 -5.20
N CYS A 530 -0.96 -3.16 -5.50
CA CYS A 530 -1.79 -3.58 -6.64
C CYS A 530 -3.15 -2.83 -6.75
N PRO A 531 -3.98 -2.74 -5.69
CA PRO A 531 -5.26 -2.03 -5.75
C PRO A 531 -5.11 -0.52 -5.94
N HIS A 532 -4.01 0.10 -5.48
CA HIS A 532 -3.73 1.51 -5.81
C HIS A 532 -3.56 1.70 -7.33
N ILE A 533 -2.76 0.85 -8.00
CA ILE A 533 -2.59 0.89 -9.47
C ILE A 533 -3.89 0.55 -10.18
N SER A 534 -4.67 -0.40 -9.66
CA SER A 534 -5.98 -0.79 -10.21
C SER A 534 -6.96 0.39 -10.18
N GLY A 535 -6.98 1.14 -9.07
CA GLY A 535 -7.74 2.40 -8.96
C GLY A 535 -7.26 3.46 -9.95
N ILE A 536 -5.95 3.70 -10.07
CA ILE A 536 -5.41 4.69 -11.03
C ILE A 536 -5.78 4.33 -12.47
N ALA A 537 -5.67 3.06 -12.86
CA ALA A 537 -6.08 2.59 -14.18
C ALA A 537 -7.58 2.84 -14.45
N ALA A 538 -8.44 2.57 -13.46
CA ALA A 538 -9.88 2.83 -13.55
C ALA A 538 -10.19 4.33 -13.69
N LEU A 539 -9.47 5.21 -12.98
CA LEU A 539 -9.58 6.65 -13.16
C LEU A 539 -9.14 7.09 -14.56
N LEU A 540 -8.02 6.57 -15.09
CA LEU A 540 -7.47 6.95 -16.40
C LEU A 540 -8.40 6.57 -17.57
N LEU A 541 -8.96 5.35 -17.53
CA LEU A 541 -9.99 4.88 -18.47
C LEU A 541 -11.17 5.87 -18.55
N LYS A 542 -11.62 6.37 -17.40
CA LYS A 542 -12.75 7.29 -17.31
C LYS A 542 -12.41 8.74 -17.65
N ALA A 543 -11.21 9.21 -17.29
CA ALA A 543 -10.85 10.63 -17.35
C ALA A 543 -10.63 11.19 -18.75
N ALA A 544 -10.07 10.38 -19.63
CA ALA A 544 -9.57 10.88 -20.91
C ALA A 544 -9.71 9.86 -22.06
N HIS A 545 -9.65 8.55 -21.77
CA HIS A 545 -9.45 7.55 -22.81
C HIS A 545 -10.19 6.22 -22.55
N PRO A 546 -11.51 6.16 -22.81
CA PRO A 546 -12.24 4.89 -22.90
C PRO A 546 -11.69 3.96 -23.99
N ASP A 547 -11.07 4.53 -25.03
CA ASP A 547 -10.51 3.81 -26.19
C ASP A 547 -9.03 3.39 -26.00
N TRP A 548 -8.42 3.58 -24.82
CA TRP A 548 -7.02 3.19 -24.59
C TRP A 548 -6.87 1.69 -24.31
N SER A 549 -5.85 1.10 -24.93
CA SER A 549 -5.43 -0.28 -24.64
C SER A 549 -4.86 -0.41 -23.21
N PRO A 550 -4.89 -1.62 -22.61
CA PRO A 550 -4.14 -1.91 -21.38
C PRO A 550 -2.66 -1.50 -21.46
N ALA A 551 -2.04 -1.64 -22.65
CA ALA A 551 -0.67 -1.22 -22.90
C ALA A 551 -0.49 0.31 -22.84
N ALA A 552 -1.45 1.08 -23.40
CA ALA A 552 -1.46 2.54 -23.33
C ALA A 552 -1.57 3.05 -21.89
N ILE A 553 -2.51 2.49 -21.10
CA ILE A 553 -2.73 2.87 -19.69
C ILE A 553 -1.50 2.53 -18.84
N ARG A 554 -0.95 1.31 -18.99
CA ARG A 554 0.32 0.93 -18.37
C ARG A 554 1.45 1.88 -18.76
N SER A 555 1.57 2.21 -20.04
CA SER A 555 2.59 3.13 -20.53
C SER A 555 2.44 4.51 -19.90
N ALA A 556 1.22 5.05 -19.81
CA ALA A 556 1.00 6.37 -19.24
C ALA A 556 1.42 6.45 -17.76
N MET A 557 1.09 5.42 -16.97
CA MET A 557 1.55 5.31 -15.57
C MET A 557 3.08 5.14 -15.48
N MET A 558 3.68 4.28 -16.29
CA MET A 558 5.13 4.01 -16.24
C MET A 558 5.97 5.20 -16.73
N THR A 559 5.60 5.86 -17.84
CA THR A 559 6.45 6.91 -18.42
C THR A 559 6.45 8.21 -17.65
N THR A 560 5.46 8.39 -16.77
CA THR A 560 5.28 9.59 -15.93
C THR A 560 5.68 9.38 -14.47
N ALA A 561 5.91 8.12 -14.05
CA ALA A 561 6.33 7.75 -12.71
C ALA A 561 7.61 8.49 -12.23
N SER A 562 7.61 8.89 -10.96
CA SER A 562 8.76 9.51 -10.29
C SER A 562 9.77 8.47 -9.85
N SER A 563 11.03 8.61 -10.25
CA SER A 563 12.15 7.90 -9.64
C SER A 563 12.80 8.67 -8.49
N LEU A 564 12.12 9.71 -7.97
CA LEU A 564 12.58 10.58 -6.91
C LEU A 564 11.63 10.57 -5.69
N ASP A 565 12.22 10.72 -4.51
CA ASP A 565 11.52 10.86 -3.23
C ASP A 565 11.00 12.29 -2.98
N ASN A 566 10.28 12.48 -1.88
CA ASN A 566 9.78 13.77 -1.41
C ASN A 566 10.90 14.79 -1.07
N THR A 567 12.17 14.37 -0.98
CA THR A 567 13.35 15.24 -0.87
C THR A 567 14.04 15.52 -2.23
N GLN A 568 13.40 15.11 -3.34
CA GLN A 568 13.90 15.19 -4.72
C GLN A 568 15.20 14.40 -4.98
N LYS A 569 15.51 13.41 -4.13
CA LYS A 569 16.65 12.49 -4.29
C LYS A 569 16.18 11.18 -4.91
N PRO A 570 17.07 10.35 -5.50
CA PRO A 570 16.70 9.03 -5.99
C PRO A 570 16.05 8.19 -4.88
N ILE A 571 14.92 7.54 -5.20
CA ILE A 571 14.19 6.65 -4.29
C ILE A 571 15.16 5.62 -3.67
N LYS A 572 14.99 5.38 -2.37
CA LYS A 572 15.81 4.47 -1.56
C LYS A 572 15.15 3.10 -1.40
N ASP A 573 15.93 2.11 -0.98
CA ASP A 573 15.49 0.74 -0.74
C ASP A 573 15.72 0.31 0.71
N MET A 574 14.65 0.02 1.45
CA MET A 574 14.72 -0.39 2.85
C MET A 574 15.43 -1.73 3.08
N GLY A 575 15.44 -2.60 2.06
CA GLY A 575 16.01 -3.96 2.16
C GLY A 575 17.49 -4.07 1.82
N HIS A 576 18.13 -2.95 1.45
CA HIS A 576 19.56 -2.84 1.18
C HIS A 576 20.07 -1.51 1.77
N ASP A 577 19.97 -1.34 3.09
CA ASP A 577 20.55 -0.23 3.88
C ASP A 577 20.16 1.20 3.41
N TYR A 578 18.97 1.37 2.86
CA TYR A 578 18.54 2.61 2.20
C TYR A 578 19.49 3.07 1.06
N ASN A 579 20.14 2.14 0.36
CA ASN A 579 20.81 2.41 -0.91
C ASN A 579 19.81 2.88 -1.98
N VAL A 580 20.33 3.41 -3.10
CA VAL A 580 19.50 3.89 -4.21
C VAL A 580 18.82 2.72 -4.93
N ALA A 581 17.48 2.70 -4.92
CA ALA A 581 16.68 1.68 -5.57
C ALA A 581 16.96 1.65 -7.09
N THR A 582 17.01 0.45 -7.65
CA THR A 582 17.18 0.21 -9.08
C THR A 582 15.82 -0.02 -9.77
N PRO A 583 15.78 -0.03 -11.12
CA PRO A 583 14.58 -0.41 -11.85
C PRO A 583 14.13 -1.87 -11.61
N LEU A 584 14.95 -2.73 -10.99
CA LEU A 584 14.55 -4.09 -10.59
C LEU A 584 13.82 -4.12 -9.24
N ASP A 585 13.77 -2.99 -8.52
CA ASP A 585 13.16 -2.87 -7.19
C ASP A 585 11.85 -2.06 -7.25
N MET A 586 11.82 -1.01 -8.09
CA MET A 586 10.67 -0.10 -8.25
C MET A 586 10.14 0.05 -9.69
N GLY A 587 10.73 -0.66 -10.66
CA GLY A 587 10.36 -0.53 -12.07
C GLY A 587 10.67 0.85 -12.64
N ALA A 588 9.66 1.52 -13.17
CA ALA A 588 9.78 2.92 -13.57
C ALA A 588 9.99 3.86 -12.36
N GLY A 589 9.39 3.55 -11.21
CA GLY A 589 9.37 4.39 -10.01
C GLY A 589 8.00 4.46 -9.36
N GLN A 590 7.81 5.40 -8.44
CA GLN A 590 6.52 5.69 -7.81
C GLN A 590 5.52 6.25 -8.84
N VAL A 591 4.30 5.70 -8.86
CA VAL A 591 3.23 6.18 -9.72
C VAL A 591 2.82 7.63 -9.41
N ASP A 592 2.62 8.43 -10.47
CA ASP A 592 2.06 9.79 -10.42
C ASP A 592 0.72 9.80 -11.20
N PRO A 593 -0.43 9.79 -10.52
CA PRO A 593 -1.73 9.73 -11.20
C PRO A 593 -2.03 10.97 -12.03
N ASN A 594 -1.61 12.15 -11.57
CA ASN A 594 -1.94 13.41 -12.21
C ASN A 594 -1.13 13.64 -13.48
N ARG A 595 0.13 13.19 -13.52
CA ARG A 595 0.95 13.21 -14.74
C ARG A 595 0.54 12.11 -15.72
N ALA A 596 0.11 10.95 -15.25
CA ALA A 596 -0.40 9.88 -16.11
C ALA A 596 -1.65 10.26 -16.93
N LEU A 597 -2.38 11.33 -16.54
CA LEU A 597 -3.54 11.86 -17.26
C LEU A 597 -3.18 12.49 -18.63
N ASP A 598 -1.99 13.09 -18.76
CA ASP A 598 -1.47 13.61 -20.03
C ASP A 598 0.03 13.28 -20.14
N PRO A 599 0.37 12.05 -20.59
CA PRO A 599 1.76 11.60 -20.65
C PRO A 599 2.49 12.14 -21.88
N GLY A 600 1.82 12.85 -22.80
CA GLY A 600 2.37 13.27 -24.09
C GLY A 600 2.54 12.14 -25.11
N LEU A 601 3.36 11.12 -24.80
CA LEU A 601 3.57 9.92 -25.63
C LEU A 601 3.31 8.61 -24.86
N ILE A 602 2.81 7.60 -25.57
CA ILE A 602 2.61 6.22 -25.06
C ILE A 602 3.31 5.16 -25.93
N TYR A 603 3.78 4.10 -25.28
CA TYR A 603 4.23 2.84 -25.86
C TYR A 603 3.02 1.89 -25.92
N ASP A 604 2.26 2.01 -27.01
CA ASP A 604 1.04 1.23 -27.27
C ASP A 604 1.38 -0.15 -27.88
N ALA A 605 0.59 -1.17 -27.56
CA ALA A 605 0.76 -2.55 -28.04
C ALA A 605 -0.59 -3.26 -28.14
N THR A 606 -0.77 -4.05 -29.20
CA THR A 606 -2.00 -4.78 -29.55
C THR A 606 -1.95 -6.23 -29.04
N PRO A 607 -3.09 -6.94 -28.99
CA PRO A 607 -3.10 -8.39 -28.70
C PRO A 607 -2.18 -9.20 -29.62
N GLN A 608 -2.09 -8.83 -30.91
CA GLN A 608 -1.20 -9.49 -31.87
C GLN A 608 0.29 -9.29 -31.54
N ASP A 609 0.68 -8.18 -30.87
CA ASP A 609 2.08 -7.99 -30.44
C ASP A 609 2.46 -8.94 -29.29
N TYR A 610 1.52 -9.27 -28.40
CA TYR A 610 1.72 -10.29 -27.37
C TYR A 610 1.68 -11.72 -27.92
N VAL A 611 0.83 -11.97 -28.93
CA VAL A 611 0.88 -13.21 -29.73
C VAL A 611 2.25 -13.37 -30.38
N ASN A 612 2.74 -12.35 -31.09
CA ASN A 612 4.06 -12.37 -31.74
C ASN A 612 5.20 -12.62 -30.73
N LEU A 613 5.08 -12.12 -29.50
CA LEU A 613 5.99 -12.42 -28.40
C LEU A 613 5.94 -13.91 -28.01
N ILE A 614 4.76 -14.46 -27.72
CA ILE A 614 4.62 -15.87 -27.32
C ILE A 614 5.09 -16.81 -28.45
N CYS A 615 4.73 -16.51 -29.71
CA CYS A 615 5.19 -17.23 -30.90
C CYS A 615 6.72 -17.18 -31.10
N ALA A 616 7.44 -16.28 -30.41
CA ALA A 616 8.89 -16.17 -30.44
C ALA A 616 9.58 -16.78 -29.19
N LEU A 617 8.80 -17.24 -28.21
CA LEU A 617 9.31 -18.08 -27.12
C LEU A 617 9.47 -19.51 -27.65
N ASN A 618 10.48 -20.24 -27.15
CA ASN A 618 10.76 -21.62 -27.56
C ASN A 618 9.79 -22.65 -26.92
N PHE A 619 8.50 -22.30 -26.86
CA PHE A 619 7.43 -23.15 -26.35
C PHE A 619 6.96 -24.16 -27.40
N THR A 620 6.42 -25.29 -26.95
CA THR A 620 5.73 -26.22 -27.86
C THR A 620 4.45 -25.58 -28.41
N ARG A 621 3.91 -26.17 -29.49
CA ARG A 621 2.61 -25.76 -30.04
C ARG A 621 1.50 -25.85 -28.99
N GLU A 622 1.53 -26.88 -28.15
CA GLU A 622 0.53 -27.11 -27.09
C GLU A 622 0.64 -26.04 -25.99
N GLN A 623 1.84 -25.79 -25.47
CA GLN A 623 2.12 -24.72 -24.50
C GLN A 623 1.69 -23.34 -25.02
N THR A 624 1.97 -23.07 -26.30
CA THR A 624 1.54 -21.84 -27.00
C THR A 624 0.01 -21.73 -27.06
N GLN A 625 -0.69 -22.83 -27.40
CA GLN A 625 -2.15 -22.88 -27.45
C GLN A 625 -2.80 -22.77 -26.07
N THR A 626 -2.17 -23.25 -25.00
CA THR A 626 -2.65 -23.10 -23.61
C THR A 626 -2.77 -21.62 -23.20
N ILE A 627 -1.79 -20.78 -23.55
CA ILE A 627 -1.84 -19.33 -23.24
C ILE A 627 -2.80 -18.62 -24.20
N ILE A 628 -2.62 -18.81 -25.51
CA ILE A 628 -3.28 -18.00 -26.54
C ILE A 628 -4.76 -18.38 -26.71
N ARG A 629 -5.16 -19.62 -26.40
CA ARG A 629 -6.53 -20.17 -26.44
C ARG A 629 -7.27 -20.12 -27.80
N SER A 630 -6.74 -19.39 -28.77
CA SER A 630 -7.36 -19.02 -30.04
C SER A 630 -6.46 -19.34 -31.23
N SER A 631 -7.03 -19.45 -32.44
CA SER A 631 -6.29 -19.77 -33.67
C SER A 631 -5.56 -18.56 -34.28
N TYR A 632 -4.64 -17.96 -33.52
CA TYR A 632 -3.81 -16.86 -34.00
C TYR A 632 -2.72 -17.31 -34.96
N ASN A 633 -2.24 -16.37 -35.78
CA ASN A 633 -1.19 -16.60 -36.77
C ASN A 633 0.20 -16.22 -36.22
N CYS A 634 1.06 -17.22 -36.02
CA CYS A 634 2.48 -17.05 -35.64
C CYS A 634 3.42 -16.72 -36.84
N SER A 635 2.95 -16.10 -37.92
CA SER A 635 3.80 -15.81 -39.10
C SER A 635 4.92 -14.79 -38.85
N ASN A 636 4.78 -13.91 -37.86
CA ASN A 636 5.73 -12.82 -37.56
C ASN A 636 6.19 -12.84 -36.08
N PRO A 637 6.89 -13.89 -35.62
CA PRO A 637 7.37 -13.99 -34.25
C PRO A 637 8.38 -12.86 -33.95
N SER A 638 8.26 -12.20 -32.80
CA SER A 638 9.19 -11.16 -32.36
C SER A 638 9.27 -11.07 -30.83
N LEU A 639 10.48 -11.19 -30.29
CA LEU A 639 10.76 -10.92 -28.87
C LEU A 639 10.73 -9.42 -28.52
N ASP A 640 10.79 -8.54 -29.52
CA ASP A 640 10.82 -7.08 -29.34
C ASP A 640 9.42 -6.49 -29.12
N LEU A 641 8.81 -6.83 -27.98
CA LEU A 641 7.57 -6.20 -27.55
C LEU A 641 7.79 -4.69 -27.32
N ASN A 642 6.83 -3.87 -27.75
CA ASN A 642 6.89 -2.41 -27.65
C ASN A 642 6.67 -1.91 -26.20
N TYR A 643 7.66 -2.14 -25.33
CA TYR A 643 7.56 -1.90 -23.90
C TYR A 643 8.16 -0.55 -23.47
N PRO A 644 7.56 0.18 -22.50
CA PRO A 644 8.06 1.47 -21.98
C PRO A 644 9.34 1.37 -21.12
N SER A 645 10.07 0.25 -21.16
CA SER A 645 11.32 0.01 -20.43
C SER A 645 12.30 -0.85 -21.24
N PHE A 646 13.56 -0.88 -20.80
CA PHE A 646 14.65 -1.60 -21.44
C PHE A 646 15.45 -2.42 -20.41
N ILE A 647 15.60 -3.72 -20.64
CA ILE A 647 16.49 -4.61 -19.90
C ILE A 647 17.46 -5.28 -20.86
N ALA A 648 18.75 -5.22 -20.52
CA ALA A 648 19.81 -5.92 -21.22
C ALA A 648 20.45 -6.93 -20.27
N LEU A 649 20.49 -8.19 -20.69
CA LEU A 649 20.93 -9.32 -19.86
C LEU A 649 22.32 -9.79 -20.26
N TYR A 650 23.14 -10.16 -19.28
CA TYR A 650 24.37 -10.92 -19.51
C TYR A 650 24.40 -12.20 -18.68
N ASP A 651 25.01 -13.25 -19.20
CA ASP A 651 25.31 -14.46 -18.43
C ASP A 651 26.57 -14.19 -17.57
N PRO A 652 26.51 -14.32 -16.23
CA PRO A 652 27.67 -14.13 -15.36
C PRO A 652 28.69 -15.28 -15.42
N GLN A 653 28.34 -16.44 -15.98
CA GLN A 653 29.23 -17.59 -16.16
C GLN A 653 30.14 -17.45 -17.40
N GLN A 654 29.69 -16.70 -18.40
CA GLN A 654 30.44 -16.47 -19.65
C GLN A 654 31.67 -15.58 -19.45
N GLU A 655 32.58 -15.60 -20.43
CA GLU A 655 33.77 -14.76 -20.39
C GLU A 655 33.44 -13.25 -20.45
N LYS A 656 34.35 -12.42 -19.93
CA LYS A 656 34.20 -10.96 -19.89
C LYS A 656 34.29 -10.37 -21.31
N THR A 657 33.14 -10.25 -21.95
CA THR A 657 32.97 -9.78 -23.34
C THR A 657 32.25 -8.42 -23.38
N THR A 658 32.00 -7.90 -24.58
CA THR A 658 31.15 -6.72 -24.79
C THR A 658 29.97 -7.10 -25.66
N LEU A 659 28.79 -7.18 -25.06
CA LEU A 659 27.53 -7.45 -25.75
C LEU A 659 26.97 -6.17 -26.38
N THR A 660 26.11 -6.32 -27.37
CA THR A 660 25.35 -5.21 -27.98
C THR A 660 23.93 -5.68 -28.24
N GLN A 661 22.95 -5.01 -27.64
CA GLN A 661 21.53 -5.31 -27.78
C GLN A 661 20.80 -4.08 -28.33
N LYS A 662 19.85 -4.31 -29.24
CA LYS A 662 19.10 -3.29 -29.96
C LYS A 662 17.62 -3.47 -29.65
N PHE A 663 16.94 -2.36 -29.40
CA PHE A 663 15.54 -2.29 -29.00
C PHE A 663 14.81 -1.31 -29.93
N PRO A 664 14.13 -1.78 -31.00
CA PRO A 664 13.13 -1.00 -31.71
C PRO A 664 11.95 -0.68 -30.77
N ARG A 665 11.42 0.54 -30.86
CA ARG A 665 10.21 0.98 -30.16
C ARG A 665 9.41 1.93 -31.04
N THR A 666 8.11 1.96 -30.83
CA THR A 666 7.18 2.88 -31.48
C THR A 666 6.39 3.65 -30.42
N VAL A 667 6.42 4.96 -30.49
CA VAL A 667 5.66 5.84 -29.60
C VAL A 667 4.55 6.54 -30.36
N THR A 668 3.39 6.65 -29.73
CA THR A 668 2.19 7.30 -30.26
C THR A 668 1.98 8.62 -29.52
N ASN A 669 1.80 9.72 -30.25
CA ASN A 669 1.44 11.00 -29.64
C ASN A 669 0.00 10.96 -29.13
N VAL A 670 -0.22 11.29 -27.87
CA VAL A 670 -1.57 11.44 -27.27
C VAL A 670 -1.85 12.88 -26.83
N GLY A 671 -0.85 13.76 -26.85
CA GLY A 671 -0.99 15.19 -26.66
C GLY A 671 -1.91 15.84 -27.71
N LYS A 672 -2.44 17.01 -27.39
CA LYS A 672 -3.57 17.63 -28.12
C LYS A 672 -3.22 18.23 -29.51
N GLY A 673 -1.97 18.16 -29.96
CA GLY A 673 -1.54 18.77 -31.23
C GLY A 673 -0.14 18.34 -31.67
N ALA A 674 0.47 19.14 -32.55
CA ALA A 674 1.84 18.94 -33.01
C ALA A 674 2.85 19.09 -31.85
N ALA A 675 3.85 18.22 -31.81
CA ALA A 675 4.86 18.19 -30.76
C ALA A 675 6.20 17.65 -31.28
N THR A 676 7.30 18.23 -30.77
CA THR A 676 8.66 17.76 -31.03
C THR A 676 9.31 17.33 -29.73
N TYR A 677 9.91 16.13 -29.74
CA TYR A 677 10.54 15.52 -28.58
C TYR A 677 12.02 15.22 -28.85
N LYS A 678 12.91 15.59 -27.93
CA LYS A 678 14.36 15.29 -27.97
C LYS A 678 14.74 14.23 -26.94
N ALA A 679 15.59 13.28 -27.32
CA ALA A 679 16.08 12.23 -26.45
C ALA A 679 17.18 12.74 -25.50
N LYS A 680 16.92 12.69 -24.19
CA LYS A 680 17.92 12.78 -23.12
C LYS A 680 18.22 11.37 -22.59
N VAL A 681 19.49 11.03 -22.40
CA VAL A 681 19.93 9.69 -21.96
C VAL A 681 20.81 9.80 -20.72
N LYS A 682 20.47 9.03 -19.68
CA LYS A 682 21.35 8.68 -18.56
C LYS A 682 21.87 7.28 -18.83
N THR A 683 23.13 7.16 -19.24
CA THR A 683 23.76 5.89 -19.62
C THR A 683 24.07 5.03 -18.38
N PRO A 684 23.73 3.73 -18.35
CA PRO A 684 24.19 2.81 -17.30
C PRO A 684 25.72 2.74 -17.24
N LYS A 685 26.29 2.74 -16.02
CA LYS A 685 27.73 2.61 -15.79
C LYS A 685 28.28 1.35 -16.49
N GLY A 686 29.43 1.48 -17.15
CA GLY A 686 30.04 0.39 -17.93
C GLY A 686 29.43 0.14 -19.33
N SER A 687 28.45 0.94 -19.76
CA SER A 687 27.81 0.83 -21.09
C SER A 687 27.93 2.10 -21.94
N VAL A 688 27.55 1.98 -23.21
CA VAL A 688 27.29 3.08 -24.14
C VAL A 688 25.88 2.87 -24.70
N VAL A 689 25.02 3.89 -24.59
CA VAL A 689 23.66 3.88 -25.14
C VAL A 689 23.59 4.87 -26.30
N THR A 690 23.13 4.41 -27.47
CA THR A 690 22.87 5.24 -28.65
C THR A 690 21.40 5.15 -29.06
N ILE A 691 20.87 6.23 -29.65
CA ILE A 691 19.46 6.32 -30.05
C ILE A 691 19.38 6.97 -31.44
N SER A 692 18.55 6.40 -32.31
CA SER A 692 18.28 6.93 -33.65
C SER A 692 16.80 6.79 -34.02
N PRO A 693 16.12 7.86 -34.49
CA PRO A 693 16.60 9.26 -34.50
C PRO A 693 16.69 9.83 -33.08
N LYS A 694 17.43 10.93 -32.89
CA LYS A 694 17.53 11.63 -31.59
C LYS A 694 16.37 12.61 -31.31
N THR A 695 15.55 12.87 -32.32
CA THR A 695 14.41 13.79 -32.27
C THR A 695 13.22 13.11 -32.94
N LEU A 696 12.03 13.22 -32.35
CA LEU A 696 10.77 12.75 -32.92
C LEU A 696 9.86 13.95 -33.14
N VAL A 697 9.33 14.10 -34.35
CA VAL A 697 8.42 15.19 -34.75
C VAL A 697 7.07 14.59 -35.11
N PHE A 698 6.02 15.03 -34.41
CA PHE A 698 4.63 14.66 -34.64
C PHE A 698 3.86 15.90 -35.08
N GLY A 699 3.12 15.83 -36.18
CA GLY A 699 2.23 16.89 -36.64
C GLY A 699 0.83 16.81 -36.00
N ASN A 700 0.40 15.62 -35.58
CA ASN A 700 -0.97 15.39 -35.09
C ASN A 700 -1.02 14.46 -33.86
N LYS A 701 -2.15 14.48 -33.16
CA LYS A 701 -2.53 13.44 -32.18
C LYS A 701 -2.68 12.08 -32.88
N TYR A 702 -2.38 11.02 -32.17
CA TYR A 702 -2.35 9.60 -32.62
C TYR A 702 -1.35 9.28 -33.72
N GLU A 703 -0.53 10.23 -34.18
CA GLU A 703 0.57 9.94 -35.07
C GLU A 703 1.63 9.07 -34.35
N LYS A 704 2.12 8.04 -35.05
CA LYS A 704 3.14 7.11 -34.55
C LYS A 704 4.52 7.44 -35.11
N ARG A 705 5.57 7.28 -34.29
CA ARG A 705 6.97 7.40 -34.68
C ARG A 705 7.79 6.28 -34.05
N SER A 706 8.69 5.70 -34.82
CA SER A 706 9.59 4.64 -34.36
C SER A 706 11.01 5.15 -34.14
N PHE A 707 11.68 4.57 -33.16
CA PHE A 707 13.10 4.78 -32.89
C PHE A 707 13.77 3.46 -32.53
N SER A 708 15.09 3.43 -32.59
CA SER A 708 15.92 2.33 -32.09
C SER A 708 16.81 2.84 -30.98
N LEU A 709 16.79 2.17 -29.84
CA LEU A 709 17.79 2.32 -28.77
C LEU A 709 18.76 1.13 -28.83
N THR A 710 20.05 1.40 -28.76
CA THR A 710 21.09 0.35 -28.77
C THR A 710 21.98 0.50 -27.54
N ILE A 711 22.15 -0.58 -26.79
CA ILE A 711 23.02 -0.64 -25.61
C ILE A 711 24.21 -1.53 -25.95
N ARG A 712 25.43 -0.98 -25.86
CA ARG A 712 26.69 -1.74 -25.89
C ARG A 712 27.27 -1.78 -24.48
N TYR A 713 27.44 -2.95 -23.89
CA TYR A 713 27.73 -3.12 -22.46
C TYR A 713 28.73 -4.24 -22.20
N LYS A 714 29.50 -4.11 -21.12
CA LYS A 714 30.42 -5.15 -20.66
C LYS A 714 29.68 -6.21 -19.84
N THR A 715 30.09 -7.47 -19.94
CA THR A 715 29.65 -8.52 -19.00
C THR A 715 30.53 -8.54 -17.75
N TYR A 716 30.01 -9.07 -16.65
CA TYR A 716 30.68 -9.17 -15.36
C TYR A 716 30.61 -10.61 -14.85
N LYS A 717 31.60 -11.05 -14.06
CA LYS A 717 31.56 -12.35 -13.35
C LYS A 717 30.87 -12.27 -11.97
N GLU A 718 30.28 -11.11 -11.69
CA GLU A 718 29.62 -10.74 -10.45
C GLU A 718 28.21 -10.23 -10.81
N TYR A 719 27.30 -10.24 -9.84
CA TYR A 719 25.91 -9.81 -10.02
C TYR A 719 25.77 -8.26 -10.01
N VAL A 720 26.42 -7.59 -10.97
CA VAL A 720 26.50 -6.13 -11.06
C VAL A 720 25.32 -5.54 -11.83
N ILE A 721 24.36 -4.97 -11.11
CA ILE A 721 23.24 -4.22 -11.68
C ILE A 721 23.68 -2.79 -12.00
N ASN A 722 23.62 -2.38 -13.27
CA ASN A 722 23.90 -1.00 -13.69
C ASN A 722 22.64 -0.40 -14.34
N HIS A 723 22.17 0.76 -13.90
CA HIS A 723 20.93 1.35 -14.38
C HIS A 723 21.07 2.77 -14.93
N GLY A 724 20.09 3.18 -15.73
CA GLY A 724 20.02 4.45 -16.45
C GLY A 724 18.58 4.76 -16.89
N SER A 725 18.41 5.67 -17.84
CA SER A 725 17.10 6.01 -18.40
C SER A 725 17.18 6.72 -19.76
N LEU A 726 16.21 6.45 -20.63
CA LEU A 726 15.81 7.36 -21.71
C LEU A 726 14.77 8.32 -21.15
N THR A 727 14.78 9.57 -21.60
CA THR A 727 13.67 10.50 -21.41
C THR A 727 13.47 11.32 -22.68
N TRP A 728 12.30 11.23 -23.29
CA TRP A 728 11.89 12.17 -24.33
C TRP A 728 11.39 13.45 -23.67
N LEU A 729 11.99 14.58 -24.03
CA LEU A 729 11.63 15.91 -23.54
C LEU A 729 10.94 16.69 -24.67
N GLU A 730 9.72 17.14 -24.43
CA GLU A 730 8.98 18.04 -25.33
C GLU A 730 9.64 19.42 -25.38
N GLU A 731 9.94 19.93 -26.58
CA GLU A 731 10.77 21.15 -26.71
C GLU A 731 10.08 22.45 -26.25
N ASN A 732 8.76 22.54 -26.48
CA ASN A 732 7.96 23.75 -26.23
C ASN A 732 6.82 23.51 -25.23
N GLY A 733 6.95 22.50 -24.37
CA GLY A 733 5.88 22.06 -23.48
C GLY A 733 6.38 21.49 -22.16
N LYS A 734 5.61 20.57 -21.57
CA LYS A 734 5.84 20.05 -20.21
C LYS A 734 5.95 18.53 -20.16
N ASN A 735 5.70 17.84 -21.28
CA ASN A 735 5.68 16.39 -21.32
C ASN A 735 7.10 15.81 -21.26
N THR A 736 7.31 14.91 -20.30
CA THR A 736 8.57 14.17 -20.15
C THR A 736 8.27 12.68 -20.02
N VAL A 737 8.66 11.92 -21.04
CA VAL A 737 8.31 10.50 -21.21
C VAL A 737 9.55 9.69 -20.87
N ARG A 738 9.61 9.16 -19.64
CA ARG A 738 10.80 8.50 -19.10
C ARG A 738 10.68 6.98 -19.15
N SER A 739 11.69 6.32 -19.71
CA SER A 739 11.81 4.86 -19.71
C SER A 739 13.07 4.43 -18.96
N PRO A 740 12.97 3.57 -17.93
CA PRO A 740 14.16 3.05 -17.25
C PRO A 740 14.95 2.11 -18.19
N ILE A 741 16.26 2.10 -17.98
CA ILE A 741 17.20 1.19 -18.64
C ILE A 741 17.96 0.44 -17.55
N VAL A 742 18.07 -0.88 -17.65
CA VAL A 742 18.96 -1.67 -16.79
C VAL A 742 19.86 -2.61 -17.61
N VAL A 743 21.09 -2.78 -17.15
CA VAL A 743 21.99 -3.88 -17.50
C VAL A 743 22.09 -4.76 -16.26
N SER A 744 21.70 -6.02 -16.39
CA SER A 744 21.54 -6.98 -15.29
C SER A 744 22.17 -8.32 -15.67
N PRO A 745 22.68 -9.11 -14.71
CA PRO A 745 22.88 -10.53 -14.97
C PRO A 745 21.53 -11.19 -15.25
N ALA A 746 21.54 -12.22 -16.10
CA ALA A 746 20.49 -13.24 -16.10
C ALA A 746 20.65 -14.12 -14.86
N GLN A 747 19.53 -14.61 -14.31
CA GLN A 747 19.59 -15.72 -13.36
C GLN A 747 19.99 -16.98 -14.15
N PRO A 748 20.93 -17.83 -13.67
CA PRO A 748 21.16 -19.13 -14.28
C PRO A 748 19.88 -19.98 -14.20
N SER A 749 19.60 -20.71 -15.28
CA SER A 749 18.45 -21.61 -15.45
C SER A 749 18.56 -22.85 -14.57
#